data_AF-A0A0S8IZ14-F1
#
_entry.id   AF-A0A0S8IZ14-F1
#
_cell.length_a   1.000
_cell.length_b   1.000
_cell.length_c   1.000
_cell.angle_alpha   90.00
_cell.angle_beta   90.00
_cell.angle_gamma   90.00
#
_symmetry.space_group_name_H-M   'P 1'
#
loop_
_entity.id
_entity.type
_entity.pdbx_description
1 polymer ?
#
loop_
_entity_poly.entity_id
_entity_poly.type
_entity_poly.pdbx_seq_one_letter_code
_entity_poly.pdbx_strand_id
1 'polypeptide(L)'
;KAEGEKGTRSGEHIVVTCEGGMVFDRRESRATFEKNVVATQGRDSVRGDSMIVEFESTGREPSGTAKPAGELMTLRRVIIRSERKDGVVARGPDRDGSGDRLEYDGRAGLVIFSGSPCRTVQKSGKQTYRLEGSEIRFGRSRLIAGGGTLPAGMAADSQKMLITGAPARAVSVPTEAGQSSSLAGRRILFDRDSRMIWIRGDEKFPAQGEQKKNRMTAAEIQFSQKTDTRGEKIVGRGPGRLEMNTRRTDAQGTHTGTAAVSFAGDVTYSSEEHQARFTGGVKLVDGTTTSRSQTLTVEFSEDAAADRMEIKQIVAAGDVVVTGEKRSASGEKLIYDYPSTGPDVLVATLTAKPGKMCEMRASELLARSARIDMVETRTGEGRTAIRAKSEGRGALFHQPKPDPGDTKPRREGFEVHYEQSGSYDEAARKAVFEGNVRVKRGDMDLDARHVVMDFTKEKSEGTEEREAAERLKLVGITATDDVRYASGPADNRIQATGEKLVWDRRKDTAEIRGGTGPKDFARVVRDESELEAPVILAFLKDGKLDRAVATGGGHMTGRTRSRKGTDKGKPREFDVTWTGEGVYETLEPGSGTGVPTAMIRVEGSVRAVSGDADVSADLVRVYLGPESETPGAGTLRQEVRSAVATGNARAKMFMPEGNYYRHAKGDSLEWDRLERRMVVMSKTGDAVVWDNSNEWTGRRLVVNRTAEGRIEAESTSGRRIVFYDEGMPPSPSKDAREWKPIY
;
A
#
# COMPACT_ATOMS: atom_id res chain seq x y z
N LYS A 1 14.02 54.92 -29.60
CA LYS A 1 12.58 54.60 -29.84
C LYS A 1 12.36 53.46 -30.87
N ALA A 2 12.65 52.20 -30.54
CA ALA A 2 12.22 51.04 -31.34
C ALA A 2 10.92 50.40 -30.80
N GLU A 3 10.19 51.11 -29.96
CA GLU A 3 8.88 50.73 -29.42
C GLU A 3 7.80 51.49 -30.18
N GLY A 4 6.89 50.76 -30.79
CA GLY A 4 5.78 51.33 -31.54
C GLY A 4 4.80 52.05 -30.60
N GLU A 5 4.82 53.37 -30.63
CA GLU A 5 3.61 54.16 -30.46
C GLU A 5 3.14 54.55 -31.87
N LYS A 6 2.02 53.96 -32.31
CA LYS A 6 1.23 54.54 -33.40
C LYS A 6 0.59 55.82 -32.87
N GLY A 7 1.37 56.89 -32.89
CA GLY A 7 0.93 58.25 -32.70
C GLY A 7 1.88 59.12 -33.50
N THR A 8 1.36 59.80 -34.51
CA THR A 8 2.06 60.81 -35.31
C THR A 8 2.64 61.88 -34.37
N ARG A 9 3.86 61.68 -33.89
CA ARG A 9 4.64 62.72 -33.21
C ARG A 9 5.55 63.36 -34.24
N SER A 10 5.26 64.63 -34.52
CA SER A 10 6.18 65.62 -35.08
C SER A 10 7.62 65.36 -34.62
N GLY A 11 8.53 65.19 -35.59
CA GLY A 11 9.83 64.53 -35.42
C GLY A 11 10.79 65.22 -34.46
N GLU A 12 11.20 64.50 -33.42
CA GLU A 12 12.44 64.81 -32.71
C GLU A 12 13.62 64.50 -33.63
N HIS A 13 14.35 65.54 -34.04
CA HIS A 13 15.56 65.40 -34.85
C HIS A 13 16.65 64.64 -34.10
N ILE A 14 17.42 63.83 -34.83
CA ILE A 14 18.66 63.23 -34.31
C ILE A 14 19.76 64.26 -34.51
N VAL A 15 20.42 64.66 -33.44
CA VAL A 15 21.58 65.56 -33.48
C VAL A 15 22.84 64.73 -33.29
N VAL A 16 23.78 64.81 -34.22
CA VAL A 16 25.09 64.14 -34.13
C VAL A 16 26.17 65.20 -33.97
N THR A 17 26.96 65.11 -32.90
CA THR A 17 28.16 65.91 -32.67
C THR A 17 29.38 65.00 -32.71
N CYS A 18 30.49 65.51 -33.24
CA CYS A 18 31.79 64.84 -33.26
C CYS A 18 32.90 65.88 -33.12
N GLU A 19 34.03 65.49 -32.54
CA GLU A 19 35.22 66.34 -32.44
C GLU A 19 36.11 66.24 -33.68
N GLY A 20 36.03 65.10 -34.39
CA GLY A 20 36.71 64.90 -35.66
C GLY A 20 35.87 65.41 -36.83
N GLY A 21 36.17 64.87 -38.02
CA GLY A 21 35.46 65.20 -39.24
C GLY A 21 34.19 64.38 -39.47
N MET A 22 33.31 64.93 -40.29
CA MET A 22 32.21 64.21 -40.93
C MET A 22 32.52 64.10 -42.43
N VAL A 23 32.55 62.88 -42.95
CA VAL A 23 32.75 62.59 -44.37
C VAL A 23 31.49 61.93 -44.91
N PHE A 24 30.91 62.50 -45.96
CA PHE A 24 29.79 61.91 -46.68
C PHE A 24 30.23 61.39 -48.05
N ASP A 25 30.25 60.08 -48.22
CA ASP A 25 30.46 59.43 -49.51
C ASP A 25 29.12 59.30 -50.24
N ARG A 26 28.96 60.10 -51.29
CA ARG A 26 27.75 60.13 -52.12
C ARG A 26 27.56 58.85 -52.94
N ARG A 27 28.63 58.17 -53.34
CA ARG A 27 28.56 56.93 -54.14
C ARG A 27 28.08 55.76 -53.28
N GLU A 28 28.59 55.70 -52.05
CA GLU A 28 28.21 54.66 -51.09
C GLU A 28 26.94 55.01 -50.29
N SER A 29 26.41 56.24 -50.45
CA SER A 29 25.32 56.77 -49.62
C SER A 29 25.62 56.60 -48.12
N ARG A 30 26.84 56.98 -47.71
CA ARG A 30 27.38 56.69 -46.37
C ARG A 30 27.97 57.95 -45.72
N ALA A 31 27.56 58.25 -44.50
CA ALA A 31 28.21 59.24 -43.64
C ALA A 31 29.12 58.55 -42.61
N THR A 32 30.31 59.08 -42.40
CA THR A 32 31.26 58.63 -41.37
C THR A 32 31.61 59.81 -40.46
N PHE A 33 31.43 59.65 -39.16
CA PHE A 33 31.77 60.61 -38.11
C PHE A 33 32.88 60.00 -37.25
N GLU A 34 33.88 60.80 -36.91
CA GLU A 34 35.06 60.36 -36.17
C GLU A 34 35.32 61.20 -34.92
N LYS A 35 35.95 60.57 -33.91
CA LYS A 35 36.38 61.13 -32.62
C LYS A 35 35.24 61.71 -31.78
N ASN A 36 35.03 61.13 -30.59
CA ASN A 36 34.04 61.60 -29.60
C ASN A 36 32.65 61.82 -30.19
N VAL A 37 32.14 60.86 -30.94
CA VAL A 37 30.83 60.97 -31.57
C VAL A 37 29.74 60.80 -30.52
N VAL A 38 28.80 61.74 -30.49
CA VAL A 38 27.61 61.69 -29.65
C VAL A 38 26.39 61.93 -30.51
N ALA A 39 25.45 60.99 -30.51
CA ALA A 39 24.15 61.15 -31.16
C ALA A 39 23.06 61.24 -30.10
N THR A 40 22.19 62.25 -30.20
CA THR A 40 21.08 62.48 -29.27
C THR A 40 19.74 62.54 -30.00
N GLN A 41 18.70 62.00 -29.37
CA GLN A 41 17.32 62.10 -29.83
C GLN A 41 16.39 62.23 -28.62
N GLY A 42 15.87 63.43 -28.39
CA GLY A 42 15.07 63.71 -27.18
C GLY A 42 15.87 63.45 -25.90
N ARG A 43 15.45 62.48 -25.08
CA ARG A 43 16.15 62.05 -23.86
C ARG A 43 17.11 60.88 -24.06
N ASP A 44 17.16 60.32 -25.27
CA ASP A 44 18.06 59.23 -25.61
C ASP A 44 19.40 59.80 -26.12
N SER A 45 20.52 59.18 -25.74
CA SER A 45 21.85 59.53 -26.21
C SER A 45 22.71 58.29 -26.43
N VAL A 46 23.61 58.33 -27.39
CA VAL A 46 24.65 57.32 -27.59
C VAL A 46 25.99 57.98 -27.89
N ARG A 47 27.05 57.45 -27.29
CA ARG A 47 28.42 57.95 -27.40
C ARG A 47 29.35 56.84 -27.90
N GLY A 48 30.31 57.18 -28.76
CA GLY A 48 31.40 56.31 -29.19
C GLY A 48 32.57 57.09 -29.78
N ASP A 49 33.53 56.38 -30.38
CA ASP A 49 34.69 56.97 -31.08
C ASP A 49 34.43 57.18 -32.57
N SER A 50 33.57 56.36 -33.18
CA SER A 50 33.15 56.53 -34.57
C SER A 50 31.68 56.14 -34.76
N MET A 51 31.04 56.77 -35.75
CA MET A 51 29.70 56.44 -36.19
C MET A 51 29.67 56.36 -37.71
N ILE A 52 29.12 55.29 -38.25
CA ILE A 52 28.87 55.11 -39.67
C ILE A 52 27.35 55.06 -39.85
N VAL A 53 26.83 55.88 -40.76
CA VAL A 53 25.42 55.95 -41.12
C VAL A 53 25.30 55.62 -42.59
N GLU A 54 24.65 54.50 -42.91
CA GLU A 54 24.33 54.09 -44.28
C GLU A 54 22.87 54.46 -44.57
N PHE A 55 22.65 55.07 -45.74
CA PHE A 55 21.33 55.41 -46.24
C PHE A 55 20.90 54.43 -47.34
N GLU A 56 19.59 54.33 -47.58
CA GLU A 56 19.08 53.66 -48.76
C GLU A 56 19.43 54.49 -50.00
N SER A 57 20.10 53.88 -50.98
CA SER A 57 20.33 54.55 -52.26
C SER A 57 18.98 54.73 -52.97
N THR A 58 18.53 55.97 -53.14
CA THR A 58 17.47 56.26 -54.10
C THR A 58 18.05 56.00 -55.49
N GLY A 59 17.66 54.90 -56.13
CA GLY A 59 18.22 54.45 -57.41
C GLY A 59 17.85 55.33 -58.62
N ARG A 60 17.80 56.65 -58.47
CA ARG A 60 17.43 57.57 -59.54
C ARG A 60 18.43 58.72 -59.60
N GLU A 61 19.28 58.72 -60.64
CA GLU A 61 19.97 59.95 -61.01
C GLU A 61 18.92 61.00 -61.41
N PRO A 62 18.95 62.21 -60.83
CA PRO A 62 18.06 63.28 -61.25
C PRO A 62 18.56 63.82 -62.60
N SER A 63 17.97 63.33 -63.68
CA SER A 63 18.03 64.03 -64.97
C SER A 63 17.19 65.30 -64.85
N GLY A 64 17.86 66.46 -64.84
CA GLY A 64 17.21 67.76 -65.07
C GLY A 64 17.14 68.68 -63.85
N THR A 65 17.87 69.79 -63.99
CA THR A 65 17.83 71.06 -63.26
C THR A 65 16.61 71.33 -62.34
N ALA A 66 16.80 71.15 -61.02
CA ALA A 66 16.16 71.95 -59.96
C ALA A 66 16.98 71.87 -58.65
N LYS A 67 17.13 73.01 -57.96
CA LYS A 67 17.87 73.19 -56.69
C LYS A 67 17.20 72.47 -55.50
N PRO A 68 17.94 72.24 -54.40
CA PRO A 68 17.67 71.16 -53.45
C PRO A 68 16.61 71.55 -52.43
N ALA A 69 15.45 70.90 -52.48
CA ALA A 69 14.56 70.74 -51.34
C ALA A 69 14.78 69.31 -50.82
N GLY A 70 15.21 69.19 -49.57
CA GLY A 70 15.86 68.01 -49.01
C GLY A 70 15.20 66.68 -49.36
N GLU A 71 15.89 65.88 -50.18
CA GLU A 71 15.60 64.45 -50.29
C GLU A 71 15.81 63.83 -48.91
N LEU A 72 14.71 63.38 -48.30
CA LEU A 72 14.74 62.62 -47.06
C LEU A 72 15.38 61.25 -47.38
N MET A 73 16.69 61.14 -47.16
CA MET A 73 17.39 59.87 -47.24
C MET A 73 16.89 58.93 -46.15
N THR A 74 16.44 57.74 -46.53
CA THR A 74 15.95 56.74 -45.58
C THR A 74 17.12 56.05 -44.92
N LEU A 75 17.11 55.95 -43.59
CA LEU A 75 18.17 55.33 -42.80
C LEU A 75 18.17 53.81 -43.04
N ARG A 76 19.28 53.26 -43.53
CA ARG A 76 19.46 51.82 -43.71
C ARG A 76 20.13 51.18 -42.51
N ARG A 77 21.27 51.72 -42.08
CA ARG A 77 22.10 51.12 -41.03
C ARG A 77 22.87 52.18 -40.27
N VAL A 78 23.06 51.97 -38.97
CA VAL A 78 23.95 52.78 -38.14
C VAL A 78 24.89 51.85 -37.40
N ILE A 79 26.18 52.14 -37.42
CA ILE A 79 27.21 51.40 -36.68
C ILE A 79 28.00 52.40 -35.85
N ILE A 80 28.03 52.22 -34.54
CA ILE A 80 28.84 53.00 -33.60
C ILE A 80 29.88 52.07 -32.98
N ARG A 81 31.13 52.52 -32.89
CA ARG A 81 32.24 51.76 -32.31
C ARG A 81 33.00 52.63 -31.32
N SER A 82 33.60 52.00 -30.33
CA SER A 82 34.45 52.66 -29.33
C SER A 82 35.56 51.70 -28.91
N GLU A 83 36.78 52.21 -28.80
CA GLU A 83 37.95 51.50 -28.26
C GLU A 83 38.23 51.90 -26.80
N ARG A 84 37.44 52.83 -26.26
CA ARG A 84 37.56 53.24 -24.85
C ARG A 84 37.20 52.12 -23.90
N LYS A 85 37.69 52.24 -22.67
CA LYS A 85 37.36 51.33 -21.56
C LYS A 85 35.85 51.28 -21.24
N ASP A 86 35.12 52.39 -21.43
CA ASP A 86 33.66 52.46 -21.27
C ASP A 86 32.88 51.95 -22.50
N GLY A 87 33.56 51.70 -23.62
CA GLY A 87 32.95 51.27 -24.88
C GLY A 87 32.01 52.32 -25.47
N VAL A 88 31.11 51.86 -26.33
CA VAL A 88 29.92 52.58 -26.77
C VAL A 88 28.95 52.61 -25.60
N VAL A 89 28.47 53.79 -25.23
CA VAL A 89 27.52 53.98 -24.12
C VAL A 89 26.24 54.57 -24.66
N ALA A 90 25.13 53.84 -24.54
CA ALA A 90 23.78 54.31 -24.83
C ALA A 90 23.04 54.58 -23.53
N ARG A 91 22.42 55.76 -23.39
CA ARG A 91 21.61 56.15 -22.23
C ARG A 91 20.24 56.60 -22.66
N GLY A 92 19.23 56.15 -21.94
CA GLY A 92 17.84 56.56 -22.08
C GLY A 92 17.15 56.57 -20.72
N PRO A 93 15.91 57.06 -20.63
CA PRO A 93 15.22 57.25 -19.36
C PRO A 93 15.05 55.95 -18.55
N ASP A 94 14.81 54.84 -19.24
CA ASP A 94 14.53 53.53 -18.64
C ASP A 94 15.53 52.45 -19.07
N ARG A 95 16.57 52.81 -19.82
CA ARG A 95 17.53 51.86 -20.38
C ARG A 95 18.91 52.46 -20.52
N ASP A 96 19.92 51.73 -20.05
CA ASP A 96 21.32 52.01 -20.30
C ASP A 96 21.95 50.79 -20.97
N GLY A 97 22.88 51.01 -21.89
CA GLY A 97 23.60 49.95 -22.60
C GLY A 97 25.05 50.32 -22.80
N SER A 98 25.94 49.33 -22.70
CA SER A 98 27.34 49.47 -23.05
C SER A 98 27.90 48.25 -23.77
N GLY A 99 28.89 48.46 -24.64
CA GLY A 99 29.60 47.40 -25.37
C GLY A 99 30.61 48.01 -26.34
N ASP A 100 31.37 47.20 -27.06
CA ASP A 100 32.42 47.70 -27.97
C ASP A 100 31.81 48.26 -29.27
N ARG A 101 30.62 47.77 -29.64
CA ARG A 101 29.90 48.16 -30.86
C ARG A 101 28.39 48.15 -30.65
N LEU A 102 27.73 49.21 -31.13
CA LEU A 102 26.28 49.26 -31.32
C LEU A 102 25.98 49.28 -32.81
N GLU A 103 25.01 48.48 -33.24
CA GLU A 103 24.52 48.47 -34.60
C GLU A 103 22.99 48.57 -34.61
N TYR A 104 22.46 49.38 -35.52
CA TYR A 104 21.06 49.43 -35.85
C TYR A 104 20.89 49.11 -37.34
N ASP A 105 20.04 48.13 -37.65
CA ASP A 105 19.60 47.81 -39.01
C ASP A 105 18.13 48.23 -39.16
N GLY A 106 17.91 49.27 -39.95
CA GLY A 106 16.59 49.86 -40.19
C GLY A 106 15.66 48.94 -40.97
N ARG A 107 16.18 48.10 -41.87
CA ARG A 107 15.37 47.14 -42.65
C ARG A 107 14.91 45.98 -41.79
N ALA A 108 15.80 45.46 -40.96
CA ALA A 108 15.49 44.35 -40.06
C ALA A 108 14.74 44.80 -38.80
N GLY A 109 14.73 46.10 -38.49
CA GLY A 109 14.25 46.66 -37.23
C GLY A 109 15.02 46.10 -36.04
N LEU A 110 16.34 45.94 -36.20
CA LEU A 110 17.21 45.20 -35.31
C LEU A 110 18.25 46.12 -34.67
N VAL A 111 18.39 46.05 -33.36
CA VAL A 111 19.47 46.70 -32.60
C VAL A 111 20.38 45.62 -32.03
N ILE A 112 21.68 45.75 -32.20
CA ILE A 112 22.70 44.80 -31.72
C ILE A 112 23.75 45.55 -30.90
N PHE A 113 23.86 45.21 -29.63
CA PHE A 113 25.05 45.50 -28.83
C PHE A 113 25.99 44.30 -28.89
N SER A 114 27.28 44.55 -29.08
CA SER A 114 28.31 43.50 -29.10
C SER A 114 29.57 43.98 -28.38
N GLY A 115 30.26 43.06 -27.71
CA GLY A 115 31.51 43.33 -27.01
C GLY A 115 31.79 42.32 -25.90
N SER A 116 32.97 42.37 -25.29
CA SER A 116 33.40 41.39 -24.28
C SER A 116 33.64 42.00 -22.89
N PRO A 117 32.61 42.15 -22.02
CA PRO A 117 31.18 41.88 -22.23
C PRO A 117 30.37 43.14 -22.63
N CYS A 118 29.28 42.95 -23.36
CA CYS A 118 28.23 43.95 -23.49
C CYS A 118 27.21 43.81 -22.34
N ARG A 119 26.70 44.96 -21.88
CA ARG A 119 25.81 45.06 -20.72
C ARG A 119 24.64 45.96 -21.04
N THR A 120 23.46 45.61 -20.57
CA THR A 120 22.32 46.53 -20.59
C THR A 120 21.58 46.48 -19.27
N VAL A 121 21.15 47.64 -18.79
CA VAL A 121 20.26 47.79 -17.64
C VAL A 121 18.94 48.30 -18.16
N GLN A 122 17.85 47.58 -17.91
CA GLN A 122 16.51 47.98 -18.33
C GLN A 122 15.59 48.06 -17.10
N LYS A 123 14.97 49.21 -16.90
CA LYS A 123 13.90 49.39 -15.91
C LYS A 123 12.57 49.08 -16.57
N SER A 124 11.75 48.26 -15.91
CA SER A 124 10.40 47.94 -16.35
C SER A 124 9.50 47.79 -15.13
N GLY A 125 8.64 48.79 -14.89
CA GLY A 125 7.83 48.86 -13.68
C GLY A 125 8.71 48.86 -12.41
N LYS A 126 8.43 47.93 -11.49
CA LYS A 126 9.18 47.76 -10.22
C LYS A 126 10.40 46.83 -10.32
N GLN A 127 10.85 46.52 -11.54
CA GLN A 127 11.95 45.58 -11.78
C GLN A 127 13.05 46.24 -12.60
N THR A 128 14.29 46.01 -12.21
CA THR A 128 15.49 46.37 -12.97
C THR A 128 16.15 45.10 -13.47
N TYR A 129 16.20 44.92 -14.79
CA TYR A 129 16.86 43.80 -15.44
C TYR A 129 18.29 44.19 -15.81
N ARG A 130 19.27 43.43 -15.31
CA ARG A 130 20.68 43.54 -15.70
C ARG A 130 21.01 42.39 -16.64
N LEU A 131 21.35 42.71 -17.87
CA LEU A 131 21.66 41.76 -18.93
C LEU A 131 23.14 41.86 -19.26
N GLU A 132 23.78 40.72 -19.46
CA GLU A 132 25.21 40.62 -19.78
C GLU A 132 25.45 39.48 -20.77
N GLY A 133 26.29 39.72 -21.76
CA GLY A 133 26.67 38.72 -22.76
C GLY A 133 27.78 39.22 -23.68
N SER A 134 28.17 38.41 -24.67
CA SER A 134 29.01 38.86 -25.78
C SER A 134 28.23 39.67 -26.82
N GLU A 135 26.92 39.44 -26.90
CA GLU A 135 26.03 40.13 -27.82
C GLU A 135 24.59 40.16 -27.28
N ILE A 136 23.92 41.30 -27.39
CA ILE A 136 22.51 41.50 -27.03
C ILE A 136 21.77 42.09 -28.24
N ARG A 137 20.75 41.38 -28.72
CA ARG A 137 19.93 41.78 -29.88
C ARG A 137 18.51 42.11 -29.46
N PHE A 138 17.94 43.16 -30.04
CA PHE A 138 16.55 43.57 -29.86
C PHE A 138 15.87 43.74 -31.22
N GLY A 139 14.68 43.16 -31.42
CA GLY A 139 13.95 43.34 -32.68
C GLY A 139 12.69 42.49 -32.78
N ARG A 140 11.88 42.73 -33.82
CA ARG A 140 10.65 41.96 -34.13
C ARG A 140 10.91 40.78 -35.08
N SER A 141 11.94 40.90 -35.91
CA SER A 141 12.34 39.88 -36.89
C SER A 141 13.01 38.67 -36.21
N ARG A 142 13.19 37.57 -36.97
CA ARG A 142 13.84 36.34 -36.51
C ARG A 142 15.27 36.62 -36.00
N LEU A 143 15.43 36.78 -34.69
CA LEU A 143 16.72 37.11 -34.04
C LEU A 143 17.74 35.97 -34.08
N ILE A 144 17.28 34.74 -34.32
CA ILE A 144 18.12 33.55 -34.46
C ILE A 144 18.74 33.56 -35.86
N ALA A 145 20.01 33.96 -35.95
CA ALA A 145 20.78 33.86 -37.18
C ALA A 145 20.96 32.39 -37.61
N GLY A 146 20.99 32.13 -38.93
CA GLY A 146 21.37 30.82 -39.49
C GLY A 146 20.26 29.77 -39.62
N GLY A 147 19.00 30.18 -39.83
CA GLY A 147 17.92 29.23 -40.14
C GLY A 147 17.39 28.42 -38.96
N GLY A 148 17.89 28.65 -37.73
CA GLY A 148 17.42 27.98 -36.53
C GLY A 148 15.92 28.23 -36.29
N THR A 149 15.15 27.17 -36.05
CA THR A 149 13.72 27.24 -35.73
C THR A 149 13.52 27.92 -34.37
N LEU A 150 12.51 28.78 -34.28
CA LEU A 150 12.11 29.34 -32.98
C LEU A 150 11.64 28.20 -32.05
N PRO A 151 11.90 28.31 -30.74
CA PRO A 151 11.32 27.39 -29.77
C PRO A 151 9.80 27.33 -29.89
N ALA A 152 9.23 26.14 -29.63
CA ALA A 152 7.79 25.94 -29.73
C ALA A 152 7.02 26.94 -28.84
N GLY A 153 6.04 27.61 -29.43
CA GLY A 153 5.18 28.61 -28.79
C GLY A 153 5.66 30.06 -28.92
N MET A 154 6.83 30.34 -29.50
CA MET A 154 7.29 31.71 -29.78
C MET A 154 6.77 32.19 -31.13
N ALA A 155 6.16 33.37 -31.17
CA ALA A 155 5.61 33.96 -32.40
C ALA A 155 6.73 34.55 -33.27
N ALA A 156 6.67 34.40 -34.60
CA ALA A 156 7.76 34.83 -35.49
C ALA A 156 7.99 36.35 -35.51
N ASP A 157 6.90 37.11 -35.44
CA ASP A 157 6.79 38.56 -35.55
C ASP A 157 6.80 39.29 -34.19
N SER A 158 6.82 38.53 -33.08
CA SER A 158 6.88 39.09 -31.74
C SER A 158 8.13 39.94 -31.47
N GLN A 159 8.01 40.96 -30.62
CA GLN A 159 9.17 41.66 -30.08
C GLN A 159 10.02 40.72 -29.20
N LYS A 160 11.27 40.50 -29.61
CA LYS A 160 12.20 39.59 -28.95
C LYS A 160 13.46 40.31 -28.47
N MET A 161 14.11 39.66 -27.52
CA MET A 161 15.44 40.01 -27.05
C MET A 161 16.30 38.76 -26.93
N LEU A 162 17.43 38.71 -27.63
CA LEU A 162 18.37 37.59 -27.60
C LEU A 162 19.68 38.02 -26.96
N ILE A 163 20.07 37.35 -25.89
CA ILE A 163 21.37 37.50 -25.23
C ILE A 163 22.19 36.27 -25.58
N THR A 164 23.41 36.46 -26.09
CA THR A 164 24.37 35.38 -26.30
C THR A 164 25.66 35.65 -25.55
N GLY A 165 26.33 34.61 -25.07
CA GLY A 165 27.55 34.76 -24.29
C GLY A 165 28.05 33.45 -23.69
N ALA A 166 29.22 33.49 -23.06
CA ALA A 166 29.84 32.38 -22.35
C ALA A 166 30.23 32.81 -20.92
N PRO A 167 29.27 33.15 -20.05
CA PRO A 167 27.82 32.95 -20.19
C PRO A 167 27.04 34.21 -20.62
N ALA A 168 25.88 33.99 -21.23
CA ALA A 168 24.78 34.96 -21.23
C ALA A 168 24.12 34.98 -19.85
N ARG A 169 23.83 36.16 -19.31
CA ARG A 169 23.21 36.34 -17.99
C ARG A 169 22.08 37.36 -18.07
N ALA A 170 21.00 37.10 -17.34
CA ALA A 170 19.94 38.05 -17.08
C ALA A 170 19.56 37.99 -15.60
N VAL A 171 19.66 39.10 -14.88
CA VAL A 171 19.36 39.18 -13.44
C VAL A 171 18.26 40.21 -13.24
N SER A 172 17.13 39.80 -12.65
CA SER A 172 16.11 40.73 -12.20
C SER A 172 16.41 41.19 -10.77
N VAL A 173 16.51 42.50 -10.58
CA VAL A 173 16.68 43.14 -9.29
C VAL A 173 15.41 43.96 -9.03
N PRO A 174 14.57 43.56 -8.06
CA PRO A 174 13.38 44.33 -7.70
C PRO A 174 13.78 45.67 -7.08
N THR A 175 13.00 46.73 -7.34
CA THR A 175 13.24 48.06 -6.76
C THR A 175 12.70 48.23 -5.34
N GLU A 176 11.88 47.28 -4.87
CA GLU A 176 11.36 47.18 -3.50
C GLU A 176 11.77 45.82 -2.90
N ALA A 177 11.26 45.43 -1.71
CA ALA A 177 11.47 44.13 -1.08
C ALA A 177 10.83 42.94 -1.85
N GLY A 178 11.02 42.89 -3.16
CA GLY A 178 10.66 41.79 -4.04
C GLY A 178 11.75 40.74 -4.13
N GLN A 179 11.51 39.72 -4.95
CA GLN A 179 12.42 38.59 -5.11
C GLN A 179 13.33 38.79 -6.33
N SER A 180 14.63 38.53 -6.17
CA SER A 180 15.56 38.45 -7.28
C SER A 180 15.38 37.12 -8.02
N SER A 181 15.57 37.17 -9.33
CA SER A 181 15.70 35.99 -10.18
C SER A 181 16.92 36.13 -11.06
N SER A 182 17.56 35.02 -11.41
CA SER A 182 18.68 35.03 -12.33
C SER A 182 18.59 33.89 -13.33
N LEU A 183 18.95 34.20 -14.56
CA LEU A 183 18.98 33.29 -15.69
C LEU A 183 20.38 33.28 -16.26
N ALA A 184 20.90 32.10 -16.59
CA ALA A 184 22.20 31.94 -17.21
C ALA A 184 22.22 30.81 -18.23
N GLY A 185 23.06 30.95 -19.25
CA GLY A 185 23.25 29.91 -20.27
C GLY A 185 24.16 30.40 -21.38
N ARG A 186 24.12 29.75 -22.55
CA ARG A 186 24.78 30.24 -23.77
C ARG A 186 23.93 31.24 -24.53
N ARG A 187 22.61 31.02 -24.51
CA ARG A 187 21.62 31.86 -25.17
C ARG A 187 20.42 32.03 -24.26
N ILE A 188 19.95 33.27 -24.11
CA ILE A 188 18.69 33.60 -23.45
C ILE A 188 17.85 34.39 -24.45
N LEU A 189 16.67 33.87 -24.78
CA LEU A 189 15.73 34.49 -25.69
C LEU A 189 14.45 34.83 -24.91
N PHE A 190 14.12 36.12 -24.87
CA PHE A 190 12.85 36.62 -24.34
C PHE A 190 11.93 36.91 -25.52
N ASP A 191 10.68 36.47 -25.41
CA ASP A 191 9.60 36.76 -26.34
C ASP A 191 8.51 37.51 -25.57
N ARG A 192 8.35 38.81 -25.87
CA ARG A 192 7.45 39.70 -25.15
C ARG A 192 5.99 39.32 -25.38
N ASP A 193 5.62 39.12 -26.63
CA ASP A 193 4.21 38.96 -27.01
C ASP A 193 3.71 37.56 -26.65
N SER A 194 4.57 36.53 -26.74
CA SER A 194 4.27 35.18 -26.25
C SER A 194 4.49 35.01 -24.73
N ARG A 195 5.05 36.01 -24.04
CA ARG A 195 5.46 35.96 -22.61
C ARG A 195 6.27 34.71 -22.26
N MET A 196 7.25 34.39 -23.10
CA MET A 196 8.09 33.22 -22.92
C MET A 196 9.56 33.58 -22.80
N ILE A 197 10.27 32.78 -22.01
CA ILE A 197 11.71 32.84 -21.86
C ILE A 197 12.25 31.48 -22.25
N TRP A 198 13.29 31.48 -23.08
CA TRP A 198 13.98 30.27 -23.50
C TRP A 198 15.48 30.42 -23.25
N ILE A 199 16.05 29.41 -22.60
CA ILE A 199 17.44 29.38 -22.20
C ILE A 199 18.04 28.10 -22.76
N ARG A 200 19.16 28.23 -23.47
CA ARG A 200 19.92 27.08 -23.96
C ARG A 200 21.34 27.14 -23.43
N GLY A 201 21.78 26.03 -22.85
CA GLY A 201 23.14 25.83 -22.36
C GLY A 201 23.99 24.96 -23.28
N ASP A 202 25.21 24.70 -22.83
CA ASP A 202 26.11 23.64 -23.30
C ASP A 202 26.74 22.93 -22.10
N GLU A 203 27.71 22.04 -22.33
CA GLU A 203 28.38 21.28 -21.27
C GLU A 203 29.09 22.15 -20.23
N LYS A 204 29.61 23.32 -20.64
CA LYS A 204 30.35 24.24 -19.75
C LYS A 204 29.42 25.22 -19.03
N PHE A 205 28.35 25.62 -19.70
CA PHE A 205 27.38 26.61 -19.23
C PHE A 205 25.97 26.06 -19.45
N PRO A 206 25.48 25.17 -18.57
CA PRO A 206 24.12 24.65 -18.67
C PRO A 206 23.10 25.78 -18.59
N ALA A 207 21.91 25.56 -19.14
CA ALA A 207 20.79 26.47 -18.92
C ALA A 207 20.46 26.43 -17.43
N GLN A 208 20.42 27.60 -16.80
CA GLN A 208 20.16 27.76 -15.38
C GLN A 208 19.08 28.82 -15.18
N GLY A 209 18.09 28.49 -14.35
CA GLY A 209 17.12 29.43 -13.78
C GLY A 209 17.16 29.35 -12.26
N GLU A 210 17.25 30.50 -11.61
CA GLU A 210 17.28 30.61 -10.16
C GLU A 210 16.28 31.66 -9.68
N GLN A 211 15.47 31.28 -8.70
CA GLN A 211 14.51 32.17 -8.05
C GLN A 211 14.46 31.82 -6.56
N LYS A 212 14.72 32.80 -5.69
CA LYS A 212 14.96 32.58 -4.25
C LYS A 212 16.13 31.61 -4.02
N LYS A 213 15.85 30.47 -3.41
CA LYS A 213 16.79 29.36 -3.13
C LYS A 213 16.47 28.14 -4.00
N ASN A 214 15.55 28.28 -4.96
CA ASN A 214 15.22 27.23 -5.91
C ASN A 214 16.08 27.44 -7.15
N ARG A 215 16.74 26.38 -7.59
CA ARG A 215 17.67 26.41 -8.73
C ARG A 215 17.38 25.25 -9.65
N MET A 216 17.19 25.54 -10.93
CA MET A 216 17.02 24.54 -11.97
C MET A 216 18.18 24.63 -12.96
N THR A 217 18.76 23.49 -13.30
CA THR A 217 19.72 23.33 -14.40
C THR A 217 19.24 22.28 -15.38
N ALA A 218 19.42 22.52 -16.68
CA ALA A 218 19.16 21.57 -17.75
C ALA A 218 19.97 21.94 -19.01
N ALA A 219 19.91 21.14 -20.07
CA ALA A 219 20.48 21.54 -21.36
C ALA A 219 19.70 22.71 -21.98
N GLU A 220 18.39 22.70 -21.80
CA GLU A 220 17.47 23.74 -22.26
C GLU A 220 16.35 23.95 -21.23
N ILE A 221 16.00 25.20 -20.95
CA ILE A 221 14.90 25.57 -20.05
C ILE A 221 13.97 26.56 -20.76
N GLN A 222 12.67 26.30 -20.71
CA GLN A 222 11.62 27.18 -21.20
C GLN A 222 10.66 27.54 -20.07
N PHE A 223 10.42 28.83 -19.89
CA PHE A 223 9.39 29.37 -19.00
C PHE A 223 8.30 30.02 -19.85
N SER A 224 7.03 29.69 -19.60
CA SER A 224 5.89 30.44 -20.14
C SER A 224 5.04 30.96 -19.00
N GLN A 225 4.81 32.27 -18.98
CA GLN A 225 3.96 32.90 -17.97
C GLN A 225 2.48 32.64 -18.24
N LYS A 226 1.68 32.70 -17.17
CA LYS A 226 0.22 32.62 -17.28
C LYS A 226 -0.33 33.75 -18.16
N THR A 227 -1.22 33.39 -19.07
CA THR A 227 -2.03 34.28 -19.89
C THR A 227 -3.49 33.83 -19.80
N ASP A 228 -4.42 34.63 -20.34
CA ASP A 228 -5.85 34.29 -20.32
C ASP A 228 -6.17 32.97 -21.05
N THR A 229 -5.26 32.48 -21.91
CA THR A 229 -5.45 31.28 -22.74
C THR A 229 -4.45 30.15 -22.42
N ARG A 230 -3.52 30.35 -21.47
CA ARG A 230 -2.44 29.39 -21.18
C ARG A 230 -1.94 29.51 -19.75
N GLY A 231 -1.92 28.41 -19.02
CA GLY A 231 -1.29 28.29 -17.70
C GLY A 231 0.21 28.52 -17.70
N GLU A 232 0.76 28.76 -16.50
CA GLU A 232 2.20 28.82 -16.32
C GLU A 232 2.80 27.42 -16.52
N LYS A 233 3.87 27.36 -17.32
CA LYS A 233 4.55 26.10 -17.65
C LYS A 233 6.05 26.26 -17.60
N ILE A 234 6.73 25.29 -17.00
CA ILE A 234 8.18 25.20 -17.01
C ILE A 234 8.55 23.89 -17.70
N VAL A 235 9.46 23.94 -18.66
CA VAL A 235 9.97 22.77 -19.37
C VAL A 235 11.48 22.78 -19.32
N GLY A 236 12.09 21.75 -18.73
CA GLY A 236 13.52 21.48 -18.83
C GLY A 236 13.74 20.27 -19.73
N ARG A 237 14.63 20.38 -20.71
CA ARG A 237 14.96 19.29 -21.62
C ARG A 237 16.36 18.77 -21.43
N GLY A 238 16.50 17.45 -21.49
CA GLY A 238 17.74 16.73 -21.29
C GLY A 238 18.26 16.78 -19.85
N PRO A 239 19.46 16.22 -19.60
CA PRO A 239 19.97 16.02 -18.26
C PRO A 239 20.01 17.30 -17.45
N GLY A 240 19.52 17.21 -16.21
CA GLY A 240 19.33 18.37 -15.37
C GLY A 240 19.17 18.04 -13.90
N ARG A 241 19.09 19.11 -13.10
CA ARG A 241 18.92 19.06 -11.66
C ARG A 241 18.02 20.20 -11.21
N LEU A 242 17.03 19.89 -10.39
CA LEU A 242 16.18 20.84 -9.70
C LEU A 242 16.47 20.77 -8.20
N GLU A 243 16.92 21.89 -7.63
CA GLU A 243 17.10 22.08 -6.20
C GLU A 243 15.97 22.96 -5.68
N MET A 244 15.29 22.49 -4.65
CA MET A 244 14.16 23.18 -4.05
C MET A 244 14.28 23.16 -2.53
N ASN A 245 13.89 24.24 -1.89
CA ASN A 245 13.75 24.22 -0.44
C ASN A 245 12.52 23.42 -0.06
N THR A 246 12.71 22.48 0.86
CA THR A 246 11.63 21.75 1.49
C THR A 246 11.46 22.26 2.91
N ARG A 247 10.20 22.36 3.33
CA ARG A 247 9.83 22.58 4.72
C ARG A 247 8.97 21.40 5.13
N ARG A 248 9.46 20.62 6.09
CA ARG A 248 8.75 19.47 6.65
C ARG A 248 8.42 19.80 8.09
N THR A 249 7.17 19.60 8.49
CA THR A 249 6.78 19.67 9.90
C THR A 249 6.44 18.26 10.36
N ASP A 250 7.15 17.76 11.36
CA ASP A 250 6.87 16.50 12.03
C ASP A 250 6.65 16.73 13.53
N ALA A 251 6.56 15.64 14.29
CA ALA A 251 6.34 15.70 15.74
C ALA A 251 7.52 16.33 16.50
N GLN A 252 8.72 16.36 15.91
CA GLN A 252 9.91 16.98 16.50
C GLN A 252 10.04 18.47 16.14
N GLY A 253 9.31 18.95 15.14
CA GLY A 253 9.18 20.37 14.81
C GLY A 253 9.19 20.64 13.31
N THR A 254 9.40 21.91 12.95
CA THR A 254 9.62 22.29 11.55
C THR A 254 11.09 22.10 11.19
N HIS A 255 11.37 21.16 10.31
CA HIS A 255 12.64 20.98 9.64
C HIS A 255 12.64 21.73 8.30
N THR A 256 13.70 22.52 8.06
CA THR A 256 13.94 23.13 6.74
C THR A 256 15.13 22.45 6.11
N GLY A 257 14.96 22.00 4.87
CA GLY A 257 15.97 21.26 4.12
C GLY A 257 15.98 21.68 2.65
N THR A 258 16.85 21.03 1.88
CA THR A 258 16.90 21.17 0.43
C THR A 258 16.70 19.79 -0.17
N ALA A 259 15.66 19.64 -0.99
CA ALA A 259 15.51 18.47 -1.83
C ALA A 259 16.15 18.74 -3.20
N ALA A 260 16.75 17.70 -3.77
CA ALA A 260 17.33 17.74 -5.10
C ALA A 260 16.76 16.61 -5.96
N VAL A 261 16.24 16.96 -7.13
CA VAL A 261 15.79 16.02 -8.15
C VAL A 261 16.75 16.10 -9.33
N SER A 262 17.51 15.04 -9.58
CA SER A 262 18.31 14.88 -10.80
C SER A 262 17.55 14.02 -11.80
N PHE A 263 17.61 14.36 -13.08
CA PHE A 263 16.89 13.66 -14.15
C PHE A 263 17.76 13.61 -15.42
N ALA A 264 17.69 12.54 -16.20
CA ALA A 264 18.43 12.45 -17.48
C ALA A 264 17.56 12.75 -18.72
N GLY A 265 16.23 12.62 -18.59
CA GLY A 265 15.26 12.99 -19.63
C GLY A 265 14.76 14.42 -19.46
N ASP A 266 13.44 14.60 -19.49
CA ASP A 266 12.81 15.91 -19.40
C ASP A 266 12.09 16.13 -18.06
N VAL A 267 11.93 17.40 -17.70
CA VAL A 267 11.01 17.86 -16.64
C VAL A 267 9.96 18.80 -17.21
N THR A 268 8.70 18.60 -16.82
CA THR A 268 7.59 19.50 -17.14
C THR A 268 6.82 19.84 -15.87
N TYR A 269 6.62 21.12 -15.59
CA TYR A 269 5.67 21.60 -14.60
C TYR A 269 4.53 22.34 -15.30
N SER A 270 3.30 22.05 -14.89
CA SER A 270 2.08 22.71 -15.34
C SER A 270 1.32 23.27 -14.13
N SER A 271 1.06 24.58 -14.13
CA SER A 271 0.25 25.19 -13.08
C SER A 271 -1.23 24.78 -13.16
N GLU A 272 -1.74 24.46 -14.36
CA GLU A 272 -3.13 24.02 -14.55
C GLU A 272 -3.37 22.62 -14.01
N GLU A 273 -2.39 21.73 -14.17
CA GLU A 273 -2.47 20.35 -13.66
C GLU A 273 -1.97 20.25 -12.21
N HIS A 274 -1.43 21.34 -11.66
CA HIS A 274 -0.69 21.36 -10.40
C HIS A 274 0.31 20.20 -10.28
N GLN A 275 1.07 19.94 -11.34
CA GLN A 275 1.88 18.74 -11.44
C GLN A 275 3.26 19.04 -12.05
N ALA A 276 4.30 18.46 -11.45
CA ALA A 276 5.64 18.35 -12.02
C ALA A 276 5.95 16.90 -12.37
N ARG A 277 6.43 16.63 -13.59
CA ARG A 277 6.80 15.30 -14.07
C ARG A 277 8.24 15.29 -14.56
N PHE A 278 9.02 14.34 -14.07
CA PHE A 278 10.43 14.11 -14.39
C PHE A 278 10.59 12.74 -15.06
N THR A 279 11.50 12.62 -16.02
CA THR A 279 11.66 11.39 -16.83
C THR A 279 13.13 11.05 -17.10
N GLY A 280 13.37 9.85 -17.66
CA GLY A 280 14.67 9.42 -18.17
C GLY A 280 15.67 9.04 -17.08
N GLY A 281 15.22 8.41 -15.99
CA GLY A 281 16.09 8.11 -14.85
C GLY A 281 16.17 9.29 -13.90
N VAL A 282 15.34 9.23 -12.86
CA VAL A 282 15.15 10.28 -11.87
C VAL A 282 15.75 9.82 -10.53
N LYS A 283 16.55 10.69 -9.94
CA LYS A 283 17.08 10.55 -8.58
C LYS A 283 16.57 11.70 -7.71
N LEU A 284 15.73 11.40 -6.73
CA LEU A 284 15.32 12.34 -5.68
C LEU A 284 16.21 12.13 -4.46
N VAL A 285 16.75 13.22 -3.90
CA VAL A 285 17.47 13.24 -2.62
C VAL A 285 16.79 14.26 -1.71
N ASP A 286 16.31 13.83 -0.56
CA ASP A 286 15.73 14.68 0.48
C ASP A 286 16.25 14.22 1.85
N GLY A 287 17.11 15.05 2.46
CA GLY A 287 17.85 14.68 3.68
C GLY A 287 18.67 13.40 3.49
N THR A 288 18.43 12.39 4.33
CA THR A 288 19.07 11.07 4.27
C THR A 288 18.38 10.08 3.32
N THR A 289 17.26 10.49 2.70
CA THR A 289 16.47 9.62 1.82
C THR A 289 16.84 9.87 0.36
N THR A 290 17.16 8.79 -0.35
CA THR A 290 17.39 8.77 -1.80
C THR A 290 16.37 7.86 -2.46
N SER A 291 15.73 8.33 -3.53
CA SER A 291 14.88 7.52 -4.40
C SER A 291 15.43 7.54 -5.82
N ARG A 292 15.41 6.40 -6.50
CA ARG A 292 15.72 6.23 -7.93
C ARG A 292 14.51 5.64 -8.63
N SER A 293 14.19 6.10 -9.84
CA SER A 293 13.06 5.62 -10.65
C SER A 293 13.24 6.03 -12.12
N GLN A 294 12.44 5.50 -13.05
CA GLN A 294 12.44 5.97 -14.44
C GLN A 294 11.67 7.29 -14.60
N THR A 295 10.59 7.44 -13.84
CA THR A 295 9.74 8.63 -13.83
C THR A 295 9.36 9.02 -12.41
N LEU A 296 9.31 10.32 -12.14
CA LEU A 296 8.81 10.87 -10.88
C LEU A 296 7.75 11.90 -11.21
N THR A 297 6.61 11.84 -10.53
CA THR A 297 5.53 12.81 -10.66
C THR A 297 5.25 13.39 -9.28
N VAL A 298 5.17 14.71 -9.18
CA VAL A 298 4.87 15.44 -7.95
C VAL A 298 3.59 16.24 -8.19
N GLU A 299 2.54 15.90 -7.48
CA GLU A 299 1.29 16.65 -7.46
C GLU A 299 1.31 17.64 -6.32
N PHE A 300 0.80 18.84 -6.58
CA PHE A 300 0.66 19.91 -5.62
C PHE A 300 -0.82 20.16 -5.32
N SER A 301 -1.12 20.56 -4.08
CA SER A 301 -2.40 21.14 -3.70
C SER A 301 -2.22 22.63 -3.45
N GLU A 302 -3.17 23.44 -3.92
CA GLU A 302 -3.25 24.84 -3.52
C GLU A 302 -3.81 24.93 -2.10
N ASP A 303 -3.00 25.45 -1.16
CA ASP A 303 -3.51 25.93 0.11
C ASP A 303 -3.99 27.38 -0.07
N ALA A 304 -5.30 27.53 -0.28
CA ALA A 304 -5.96 28.82 -0.48
C ALA A 304 -5.78 29.77 0.72
N ALA A 305 -5.49 29.28 1.92
CA ALA A 305 -5.30 30.11 3.11
C ALA A 305 -3.88 30.68 3.21
N ALA A 306 -2.89 30.00 2.64
CA ALA A 306 -1.47 30.36 2.77
C ALA A 306 -0.84 30.97 1.52
N ASP A 307 -1.57 31.04 0.39
CA ASP A 307 -1.05 31.40 -0.94
C ASP A 307 0.23 30.59 -1.26
N ARG A 308 0.17 29.28 -0.99
CA ARG A 308 1.29 28.34 -1.12
C ARG A 308 0.83 27.05 -1.79
N MET A 309 1.72 26.51 -2.62
CA MET A 309 1.59 25.13 -3.09
C MET A 309 2.22 24.19 -2.07
N GLU A 310 1.46 23.22 -1.61
CA GLU A 310 1.96 22.10 -0.80
C GLU A 310 2.07 20.85 -1.67
N ILE A 311 3.04 19.99 -1.40
CA ILE A 311 3.10 18.69 -2.08
C ILE A 311 1.91 17.88 -1.57
N LYS A 312 1.09 17.37 -2.48
CA LYS A 312 -0.04 16.48 -2.19
C LYS A 312 0.35 15.02 -2.37
N GLN A 313 1.09 14.71 -3.44
CA GLN A 313 1.46 13.34 -3.75
C GLN A 313 2.78 13.29 -4.53
N ILE A 314 3.59 12.26 -4.27
CA ILE A 314 4.75 11.90 -5.08
C ILE A 314 4.56 10.49 -5.61
N VAL A 315 4.69 10.31 -6.92
CA VAL A 315 4.57 9.02 -7.61
C VAL A 315 5.88 8.74 -8.35
N ALA A 316 6.66 7.78 -7.87
CA ALA A 316 7.82 7.26 -8.56
C ALA A 316 7.46 5.96 -9.30
N ALA A 317 7.92 5.78 -10.53
CA ALA A 317 7.62 4.58 -11.32
C ALA A 317 8.77 4.17 -12.25
N GLY A 318 8.82 2.86 -12.53
CA GLY A 318 9.86 2.16 -13.29
C GLY A 318 11.11 1.90 -12.45
N ASP A 319 11.31 0.64 -12.05
CA ASP A 319 12.46 0.17 -11.26
C ASP A 319 12.79 1.09 -10.06
N VAL A 320 11.77 1.37 -9.25
CA VAL A 320 11.89 2.24 -8.08
C VAL A 320 12.79 1.58 -7.05
N VAL A 321 13.78 2.32 -6.56
CA VAL A 321 14.60 1.95 -5.41
C VAL A 321 14.66 3.14 -4.46
N VAL A 322 14.19 2.96 -3.22
CA VAL A 322 14.30 3.94 -2.15
C VAL A 322 15.28 3.44 -1.10
N THR A 323 16.18 4.31 -0.68
CA THR A 323 17.18 4.04 0.36
C THR A 323 17.18 5.22 1.33
N GLY A 324 16.81 4.97 2.58
CA GLY A 324 16.99 5.88 3.70
C GLY A 324 18.07 5.34 4.66
N GLU A 325 18.29 6.04 5.77
CA GLU A 325 19.37 5.73 6.73
C GLU A 325 19.29 4.32 7.33
N LYS A 326 18.08 3.78 7.50
CA LYS A 326 17.82 2.44 8.08
C LYS A 326 16.80 1.61 7.29
N ARG A 327 16.37 2.08 6.12
CA ARG A 327 15.24 1.48 5.38
C ARG A 327 15.56 1.42 3.90
N SER A 328 15.23 0.31 3.25
CA SER A 328 15.26 0.23 1.79
C SER A 328 13.99 -0.42 1.25
N ALA A 329 13.55 0.01 0.08
CA ALA A 329 12.39 -0.55 -0.60
C ALA A 329 12.63 -0.54 -2.11
N SER A 330 12.15 -1.57 -2.82
CA SER A 330 12.23 -1.64 -4.27
C SER A 330 10.94 -2.19 -4.89
N GLY A 331 10.58 -1.71 -6.08
CA GLY A 331 9.45 -2.22 -6.87
C GLY A 331 9.18 -1.38 -8.12
N GLU A 332 8.09 -1.64 -8.85
CA GLU A 332 7.84 -0.92 -10.11
C GLU A 332 7.19 0.46 -9.91
N LYS A 333 6.47 0.65 -8.80
CA LYS A 333 5.79 1.93 -8.50
C LYS A 333 5.79 2.17 -7.00
N LEU A 334 5.99 3.43 -6.63
CA LEU A 334 5.86 3.95 -5.28
C LEU A 334 4.97 5.19 -5.33
N ILE A 335 4.00 5.24 -4.43
CA ILE A 335 3.10 6.38 -4.25
C ILE A 335 3.32 6.86 -2.81
N TYR A 336 3.48 8.16 -2.62
CA TYR A 336 3.64 8.81 -1.33
C TYR A 336 2.66 9.97 -1.22
N ASP A 337 1.70 9.88 -0.30
CA ASP A 337 0.68 10.91 -0.07
C ASP A 337 1.11 11.85 1.07
N TYR A 338 0.99 13.16 0.84
CA TYR A 338 1.23 14.23 1.82
C TYR A 338 -0.11 14.93 2.18
N PRO A 339 -0.30 15.38 3.44
CA PRO A 339 0.50 15.09 4.63
C PRO A 339 0.13 13.71 5.21
N SER A 340 1.07 12.78 5.29
CA SER A 340 0.89 11.61 6.13
C SER A 340 0.86 12.10 7.59
N THR A 341 -0.30 12.08 8.24
CA THR A 341 -0.42 12.41 9.67
C THR A 341 0.38 11.40 10.49
N GLY A 342 1.63 11.76 10.80
CA GLY A 342 2.55 10.99 11.64
C GLY A 342 3.98 10.99 11.09
N PRO A 343 5.01 11.09 11.94
CA PRO A 343 6.37 10.80 11.52
C PRO A 343 6.43 9.30 11.15
N ASP A 344 7.06 8.98 10.02
CA ASP A 344 7.46 7.62 9.61
C ASP A 344 6.47 6.68 8.92
N VAL A 345 5.33 7.15 8.39
CA VAL A 345 4.46 6.28 7.59
C VAL A 345 4.85 6.34 6.10
N LEU A 346 5.71 5.42 5.67
CA LEU A 346 5.92 5.14 4.25
C LEU A 346 4.76 4.23 3.77
N VAL A 347 3.67 4.80 3.24
CA VAL A 347 2.61 4.01 2.58
C VAL A 347 3.10 3.61 1.19
N ALA A 348 4.02 2.66 1.10
CA ALA A 348 4.44 2.12 -0.19
C ALA A 348 3.38 1.16 -0.72
N THR A 349 2.61 1.58 -1.72
CA THR A 349 1.85 0.64 -2.56
C THR A 349 2.77 0.14 -3.66
N LEU A 350 3.44 -1.00 -3.42
CA LEU A 350 4.25 -1.67 -4.43
C LEU A 350 3.31 -2.45 -5.35
N THR A 351 3.32 -2.11 -6.64
CA THR A 351 2.56 -2.83 -7.67
C THR A 351 3.55 -3.62 -8.51
N ALA A 352 3.42 -4.94 -8.62
CA ALA A 352 4.20 -5.75 -9.55
C ALA A 352 3.59 -5.69 -10.96
N LYS A 353 4.40 -5.99 -11.98
CA LYS A 353 3.88 -6.39 -13.29
C LYS A 353 3.63 -7.90 -13.29
N PRO A 354 2.69 -8.42 -14.13
CA PRO A 354 2.54 -9.85 -14.33
C PRO A 354 3.89 -10.50 -14.66
N GLY A 355 4.31 -11.47 -13.84
CA GLY A 355 5.57 -12.21 -14.01
C GLY A 355 6.80 -11.63 -13.32
N LYS A 356 6.68 -10.58 -12.49
CA LYS A 356 7.79 -10.08 -11.64
C LYS A 356 7.49 -10.26 -10.16
N MET A 357 8.50 -10.68 -9.41
CA MET A 357 8.45 -10.85 -7.95
C MET A 357 8.55 -9.48 -7.26
N CYS A 358 7.66 -9.19 -6.32
CA CYS A 358 7.82 -8.08 -5.38
C CYS A 358 8.49 -8.57 -4.11
N GLU A 359 9.72 -8.11 -3.85
CA GLU A 359 10.48 -8.46 -2.65
C GLU A 359 10.50 -7.27 -1.68
N MET A 360 9.95 -7.47 -0.48
CA MET A 360 10.15 -6.57 0.64
C MET A 360 11.11 -7.22 1.63
N ARG A 361 12.38 -6.79 1.64
CA ARG A 361 13.35 -7.23 2.66
C ARG A 361 13.19 -6.41 3.92
N ALA A 362 12.67 -7.02 4.99
CA ALA A 362 12.59 -6.41 6.31
C ALA A 362 13.91 -6.53 7.08
N SER A 363 15.06 -6.27 6.44
CA SER A 363 16.36 -6.29 7.12
C SER A 363 16.52 -5.03 7.97
N GLU A 364 15.72 -4.89 9.03
CA GLU A 364 15.61 -3.76 9.99
C GLU A 364 14.44 -2.77 9.75
N LEU A 365 13.34 -3.22 9.14
CA LEU A 365 12.09 -2.44 9.05
C LEU A 365 11.26 -2.54 10.34
N LEU A 366 10.84 -1.40 10.88
CA LEU A 366 9.72 -1.30 11.84
C LEU A 366 8.34 -1.56 11.18
N ALA A 367 8.29 -1.96 9.91
CA ALA A 367 7.06 -2.45 9.28
C ALA A 367 6.81 -3.91 9.70
N ARG A 368 6.20 -4.09 10.87
CA ARG A 368 5.81 -5.40 11.43
C ARG A 368 4.38 -5.82 11.06
N SER A 369 3.77 -5.14 10.08
CA SER A 369 2.39 -5.37 9.64
C SER A 369 2.21 -5.08 8.15
N ALA A 370 1.65 -6.03 7.43
CA ALA A 370 1.09 -5.83 6.09
C ALA A 370 -0.42 -6.03 6.13
N ARG A 371 -1.14 -5.08 5.56
CA ARG A 371 -2.55 -5.20 5.28
C ARG A 371 -2.70 -5.53 3.80
N ILE A 372 -3.18 -6.74 3.51
CA ILE A 372 -3.49 -7.12 2.14
C ILE A 372 -4.91 -6.62 1.87
N ASP A 373 -5.01 -5.37 1.41
CA ASP A 373 -6.29 -4.82 0.99
C ASP A 373 -6.60 -5.28 -0.44
N MET A 374 -7.65 -6.07 -0.60
CA MET A 374 -8.25 -6.35 -1.91
C MET A 374 -9.03 -5.11 -2.36
N VAL A 375 -8.35 -4.12 -2.97
CA VAL A 375 -9.03 -2.93 -3.51
C VAL A 375 -9.19 -3.03 -5.02
N GLU A 376 -10.44 -3.08 -5.44
CA GLU A 376 -10.88 -2.85 -6.81
C GLU A 376 -10.86 -1.33 -7.06
N THR A 377 -10.01 -0.83 -7.97
CA THR A 377 -10.13 0.54 -8.47
C THR A 377 -11.07 0.55 -9.68
N ARG A 378 -12.01 1.50 -9.70
CA ARG A 378 -13.11 1.75 -10.68
C ARG A 378 -12.73 1.80 -12.17
N THR A 379 -11.50 1.49 -12.55
CA THR A 379 -10.96 1.63 -13.91
C THR A 379 -10.46 0.30 -14.45
N GLY A 380 -11.27 -0.76 -14.50
CA GLY A 380 -11.09 -1.96 -15.35
C GLY A 380 -9.77 -2.76 -15.27
N GLU A 381 -8.80 -2.35 -14.45
CA GLU A 381 -7.50 -2.99 -14.26
C GLU A 381 -7.50 -3.60 -12.85
N GLY A 382 -7.72 -4.90 -12.76
CA GLY A 382 -7.57 -5.65 -11.51
C GLY A 382 -6.14 -5.52 -11.01
N ARG A 383 -5.91 -4.73 -9.97
CA ARG A 383 -4.62 -4.53 -9.30
C ARG A 383 -4.65 -5.19 -7.93
N THR A 384 -3.70 -6.08 -7.66
CA THR A 384 -3.50 -6.60 -6.29
C THR A 384 -2.63 -5.60 -5.54
N ALA A 385 -3.19 -4.90 -4.56
CA ALA A 385 -2.43 -3.94 -3.73
C ALA A 385 -2.04 -4.59 -2.40
N ILE A 386 -0.74 -4.76 -2.17
CA ILE A 386 -0.22 -5.04 -0.82
C ILE A 386 0.01 -3.70 -0.17
N ARG A 387 -0.79 -3.37 0.86
CA ARG A 387 -0.60 -2.15 1.65
C ARG A 387 0.19 -2.50 2.89
N ALA A 388 1.50 -2.32 2.85
CA ALA A 388 2.30 -2.35 4.06
C ALA A 388 2.03 -1.06 4.87
N LYS A 389 1.62 -1.21 6.12
CA LYS A 389 1.50 -0.11 7.09
C LYS A 389 2.50 -0.36 8.19
N SER A 390 3.45 0.54 8.42
CA SER A 390 4.23 0.55 9.67
C SER A 390 3.45 1.33 10.73
N GLU A 391 2.83 0.64 11.69
CA GLU A 391 2.28 1.31 12.88
C GLU A 391 3.25 1.19 14.05
N GLY A 392 3.74 2.34 14.52
CA GLY A 392 4.01 2.51 15.95
C GLY A 392 2.66 2.45 16.67
N ARG A 393 2.49 1.46 17.54
CA ARG A 393 1.31 1.17 18.38
C ARG A 393 0.18 2.20 18.30
N GLY A 394 -0.85 1.91 17.52
CA GLY A 394 -2.11 2.66 17.54
C GLY A 394 -2.91 2.46 16.26
N ALA A 395 -3.88 1.54 16.30
CA ALA A 395 -4.83 1.32 15.22
C ALA A 395 -5.52 2.65 14.84
N LEU A 396 -5.26 3.16 13.64
CA LEU A 396 -5.99 4.30 13.09
C LEU A 396 -6.56 3.98 11.70
N PHE A 397 -7.88 3.93 11.70
CA PHE A 397 -8.78 3.76 10.56
C PHE A 397 -8.60 4.90 9.56
N HIS A 398 -8.37 4.58 8.29
CA HIS A 398 -8.51 5.56 7.21
C HIS A 398 -9.84 5.28 6.49
N GLN A 399 -10.85 6.09 6.81
CA GLN A 399 -12.10 6.16 6.06
C GLN A 399 -11.88 7.08 4.85
N PRO A 400 -12.12 6.64 3.60
CA PRO A 400 -12.53 7.56 2.56
C PRO A 400 -13.91 8.11 2.98
N LYS A 401 -14.13 9.42 2.79
CA LYS A 401 -15.47 10.01 2.90
C LYS A 401 -16.44 9.17 2.04
N PRO A 402 -17.51 8.59 2.61
CA PRO A 402 -18.53 7.93 1.81
C PRO A 402 -19.27 8.99 0.99
N ASP A 403 -19.53 8.69 -0.28
CA ASP A 403 -20.54 9.42 -1.05
C ASP A 403 -21.88 9.34 -0.27
N PRO A 404 -22.67 10.42 -0.23
CA PRO A 404 -23.93 10.46 0.51
C PRO A 404 -24.95 9.55 -0.18
N GLY A 405 -24.99 8.29 0.22
CA GLY A 405 -25.95 7.31 -0.28
C GLY A 405 -25.61 5.85 0.02
N ASP A 406 -24.32 5.51 0.21
CA ASP A 406 -23.92 4.11 0.36
C ASP A 406 -23.79 3.68 1.84
N THR A 407 -24.62 2.70 2.22
CA THR A 407 -24.52 2.00 3.50
C THR A 407 -23.28 1.11 3.50
N LYS A 408 -22.17 1.61 4.08
CA LYS A 408 -20.95 0.88 4.51
C LYS A 408 -20.62 -0.40 3.72
N PRO A 409 -19.73 -0.39 2.71
CA PRO A 409 -19.20 -1.63 2.16
C PRO A 409 -18.42 -2.38 3.25
N ARG A 410 -18.91 -3.58 3.63
CA ARG A 410 -18.19 -4.52 4.50
C ARG A 410 -16.90 -4.93 3.78
N ARG A 411 -15.75 -4.46 4.28
CA ARG A 411 -14.43 -4.84 3.77
C ARG A 411 -14.01 -6.17 4.42
N GLU A 412 -14.04 -7.27 3.68
CA GLU A 412 -13.42 -8.54 4.06
C GLU A 412 -11.92 -8.52 3.68
N GLY A 413 -11.02 -8.51 4.65
CA GLY A 413 -9.57 -8.56 4.40
C GLY A 413 -8.83 -9.33 5.49
N PHE A 414 -7.61 -9.77 5.19
CA PHE A 414 -6.69 -10.39 6.15
C PHE A 414 -5.68 -9.36 6.63
N GLU A 415 -5.42 -9.36 7.93
CA GLU A 415 -4.30 -8.63 8.54
C GLU A 415 -3.19 -9.62 8.84
N VAL A 416 -1.98 -9.37 8.32
CA VAL A 416 -0.83 -10.28 8.48
C VAL A 416 0.34 -9.50 9.08
N HIS A 417 0.79 -9.93 10.25
CA HIS A 417 2.02 -9.48 10.89
C HIS A 417 3.12 -10.50 10.66
N TYR A 418 4.36 -10.06 10.44
CA TYR A 418 5.52 -10.92 10.28
C TYR A 418 6.79 -10.16 10.71
N GLU A 419 7.84 -10.89 11.07
CA GLU A 419 9.07 -10.36 11.64
C GLU A 419 10.28 -10.44 10.69
N GLN A 420 10.31 -11.37 9.73
CA GLN A 420 11.47 -11.57 8.85
C GLN A 420 11.22 -11.14 7.40
N SER A 421 10.25 -11.76 6.72
CA SER A 421 10.04 -11.52 5.29
C SER A 421 8.57 -11.68 4.89
N GLY A 422 8.18 -10.97 3.83
CA GLY A 422 6.88 -11.09 3.21
C GLY A 422 7.03 -10.91 1.71
N SER A 423 6.56 -11.88 0.92
CA SER A 423 6.61 -11.84 -0.53
C SER A 423 5.26 -12.22 -1.14
N TYR A 424 4.99 -11.71 -2.34
CA TYR A 424 3.85 -12.11 -3.13
C TYR A 424 4.28 -12.33 -4.56
N ASP A 425 3.98 -13.53 -5.05
CA ASP A 425 4.12 -13.90 -6.44
C ASP A 425 2.75 -13.79 -7.10
N GLU A 426 2.59 -12.78 -7.96
CA GLU A 426 1.34 -12.56 -8.70
C GLU A 426 1.08 -13.66 -9.75
N ALA A 427 2.13 -14.23 -10.34
CA ALA A 427 2.01 -15.29 -11.33
C ALA A 427 1.54 -16.60 -10.68
N ALA A 428 2.14 -16.94 -9.53
CA ALA A 428 1.71 -18.08 -8.72
C ALA A 428 0.45 -17.79 -7.88
N ARG A 429 0.06 -16.52 -7.73
CA ARG A 429 -1.02 -16.04 -6.86
C ARG A 429 -0.84 -16.53 -5.43
N LYS A 430 0.37 -16.34 -4.92
CA LYS A 430 0.84 -16.94 -3.67
C LYS A 430 1.53 -15.89 -2.83
N ALA A 431 1.10 -15.74 -1.58
CA ALA A 431 1.81 -14.95 -0.59
C ALA A 431 2.58 -15.85 0.38
N VAL A 432 3.80 -15.46 0.73
CA VAL A 432 4.67 -16.19 1.67
C VAL A 432 5.17 -15.23 2.73
N PHE A 433 5.02 -15.61 3.99
CA PHE A 433 5.40 -14.81 5.16
C PHE A 433 6.29 -15.63 6.09
N GLU A 434 7.31 -14.99 6.65
CA GLU A 434 8.31 -15.63 7.51
C GLU A 434 8.61 -14.80 8.76
N GLY A 435 8.94 -15.51 9.85
CA GLY A 435 9.32 -14.97 11.14
C GLY A 435 8.10 -14.57 11.96
N ASN A 436 7.71 -15.42 12.93
CA ASN A 436 6.61 -15.18 13.86
C ASN A 436 5.41 -14.44 13.22
N VAL A 437 4.77 -15.13 12.29
CA VAL A 437 3.66 -14.63 11.50
C VAL A 437 2.37 -14.74 12.30
N ARG A 438 1.59 -13.65 12.34
CA ARG A 438 0.24 -13.60 12.92
C ARG A 438 -0.77 -13.15 11.88
N VAL A 439 -1.77 -13.98 11.59
CA VAL A 439 -2.84 -13.73 10.62
C VAL A 439 -4.16 -13.54 11.36
N LYS A 440 -4.87 -12.44 11.06
CA LYS A 440 -6.21 -12.15 11.59
C LYS A 440 -7.23 -11.92 10.49
N ARG A 441 -8.44 -12.47 10.69
CA ARG A 441 -9.64 -12.18 9.88
C ARG A 441 -10.90 -12.40 10.70
N GLY A 442 -11.60 -11.32 11.07
CA GLY A 442 -12.76 -11.42 11.96
C GLY A 442 -12.35 -12.07 13.28
N ASP A 443 -13.00 -13.19 13.63
CA ASP A 443 -12.72 -13.96 14.85
C ASP A 443 -11.62 -15.03 14.67
N MET A 444 -11.04 -15.13 13.46
CA MET A 444 -9.91 -16.01 13.18
C MET A 444 -8.59 -15.35 13.62
N ASP A 445 -7.79 -16.09 14.38
CA ASP A 445 -6.41 -15.76 14.78
C ASP A 445 -5.51 -16.97 14.48
N LEU A 446 -4.39 -16.75 13.80
CA LEU A 446 -3.44 -17.79 13.42
C LEU A 446 -2.01 -17.29 13.63
N ASP A 447 -1.27 -17.95 14.52
CA ASP A 447 0.15 -17.73 14.78
C ASP A 447 0.97 -18.91 14.23
N ALA A 448 2.08 -18.66 13.54
CA ALA A 448 3.03 -19.66 13.05
C ALA A 448 4.38 -19.02 12.66
N ARG A 449 5.47 -19.76 12.44
CA ARG A 449 6.72 -19.12 11.94
C ARG A 449 6.74 -18.89 10.44
N HIS A 450 6.01 -19.72 9.68
CA HIS A 450 5.94 -19.63 8.24
C HIS A 450 4.49 -19.80 7.78
N VAL A 451 4.00 -18.88 6.96
CA VAL A 451 2.63 -18.92 6.44
C VAL A 451 2.63 -18.68 4.93
N VAL A 452 1.94 -19.57 4.24
CA VAL A 452 1.69 -19.50 2.81
C VAL A 452 0.19 -19.33 2.58
N MET A 453 -0.19 -18.37 1.74
CA MET A 453 -1.57 -18.13 1.34
C MET A 453 -1.73 -18.27 -0.17
N ASP A 454 -2.67 -19.11 -0.60
CA ASP A 454 -2.95 -19.39 -2.00
C ASP A 454 -4.27 -18.73 -2.45
N PHE A 455 -4.25 -18.06 -3.61
CA PHE A 455 -5.38 -17.31 -4.15
C PHE A 455 -5.82 -17.83 -5.53
N THR A 456 -7.12 -17.85 -5.78
CA THR A 456 -7.71 -18.15 -7.11
C THR A 456 -8.41 -16.92 -7.68
N LYS A 457 -8.54 -16.84 -9.00
CA LYS A 457 -9.47 -15.91 -9.63
C LYS A 457 -10.84 -16.57 -9.74
N GLU A 458 -11.88 -15.83 -9.38
CA GLU A 458 -13.28 -16.21 -9.58
C GLU A 458 -13.96 -15.09 -10.37
N LYS A 459 -14.78 -15.44 -11.36
CA LYS A 459 -15.65 -14.47 -12.02
C LYS A 459 -16.78 -14.14 -11.05
N SER A 460 -17.02 -12.87 -10.78
CA SER A 460 -18.20 -12.47 -10.01
C SER A 460 -19.47 -12.91 -10.75
N GLU A 461 -20.30 -13.75 -10.11
CA GLU A 461 -21.67 -14.00 -10.57
C GLU A 461 -22.54 -12.79 -10.19
N GLY A 462 -22.58 -11.80 -11.09
CA GLY A 462 -23.52 -10.69 -11.07
C GLY A 462 -24.22 -10.59 -12.42
N THR A 463 -25.54 -10.59 -12.43
CA THR A 463 -26.43 -10.70 -13.60
C THR A 463 -26.49 -9.46 -14.52
N GLU A 464 -25.44 -8.63 -14.58
CA GLU A 464 -25.34 -7.59 -15.60
C GLU A 464 -24.08 -7.79 -16.44
N GLU A 465 -24.32 -8.10 -17.71
CA GLU A 465 -23.37 -8.54 -18.75
C GLU A 465 -22.26 -7.52 -19.13
N ARG A 466 -21.96 -6.53 -18.27
CA ARG A 466 -20.97 -5.49 -18.60
C ARG A 466 -19.80 -5.29 -17.64
N GLU A 467 -19.77 -5.88 -16.44
CA GLU A 467 -18.61 -5.76 -15.55
C GLU A 467 -18.35 -7.04 -14.74
N ALA A 468 -17.87 -8.10 -15.41
CA ALA A 468 -17.35 -9.28 -14.71
C ALA A 468 -15.93 -8.97 -14.18
N ALA A 469 -15.85 -8.38 -12.99
CA ALA A 469 -14.57 -8.15 -12.31
C ALA A 469 -14.00 -9.47 -11.78
N GLU A 470 -12.75 -9.77 -12.14
CA GLU A 470 -12.03 -10.92 -11.60
C GLU A 470 -11.59 -10.61 -10.15
N ARG A 471 -12.19 -11.30 -9.17
CA ARG A 471 -11.80 -11.19 -7.76
C ARG A 471 -10.83 -12.31 -7.39
N LEU A 472 -9.73 -11.95 -6.73
CA LEU A 472 -8.88 -12.94 -6.06
C LEU A 472 -9.56 -13.39 -4.77
N LYS A 473 -9.78 -14.69 -4.64
CA LYS A 473 -10.37 -15.33 -3.47
C LYS A 473 -9.33 -16.25 -2.85
N LEU A 474 -9.10 -16.08 -1.55
CA LEU A 474 -8.25 -17.00 -0.79
C LEU A 474 -8.87 -18.40 -0.84
N VAL A 475 -8.08 -19.38 -1.26
CA VAL A 475 -8.47 -20.78 -1.38
C VAL A 475 -7.76 -21.69 -0.40
N GLY A 476 -6.60 -21.30 0.10
CA GLY A 476 -5.88 -22.09 1.10
C GLY A 476 -4.90 -21.30 1.93
N ILE A 477 -4.65 -21.81 3.14
CA ILE A 477 -3.58 -21.35 4.04
C ILE A 477 -2.78 -22.58 4.47
N THR A 478 -1.47 -22.52 4.31
CA THR A 478 -0.54 -23.48 4.91
C THR A 478 0.32 -22.76 5.94
N ALA A 479 0.23 -23.17 7.19
CA ALA A 479 1.04 -22.63 8.28
C ALA A 479 1.95 -23.73 8.84
N THR A 480 3.20 -23.42 9.13
CA THR A 480 4.18 -24.37 9.68
C THR A 480 5.00 -23.77 10.82
N ASP A 481 5.48 -24.65 11.70
CA ASP A 481 6.31 -24.42 12.88
C ASP A 481 5.61 -23.60 13.99
N ASP A 482 5.25 -24.27 15.10
CA ASP A 482 4.52 -23.71 16.26
C ASP A 482 3.19 -23.05 15.85
N VAL A 483 2.35 -23.82 15.14
CA VAL A 483 1.05 -23.34 14.69
C VAL A 483 0.09 -23.27 15.87
N ARG A 484 -0.54 -22.10 16.04
CA ARG A 484 -1.66 -21.87 16.95
C ARG A 484 -2.78 -21.20 16.19
N TYR A 485 -3.90 -21.88 16.08
CA TYR A 485 -5.09 -21.41 15.39
C TYR A 485 -6.22 -21.25 16.39
N ALA A 486 -7.02 -20.21 16.22
CA ALA A 486 -8.26 -20.05 16.95
C ALA A 486 -9.33 -19.41 16.07
N SER A 487 -10.57 -19.87 16.20
CA SER A 487 -11.71 -19.35 15.41
C SER A 487 -13.02 -19.48 16.17
N GLY A 488 -13.94 -18.54 15.91
CA GLY A 488 -15.27 -18.48 16.53
C GLY A 488 -15.36 -17.51 17.71
N PRO A 489 -16.60 -17.20 18.15
CA PRO A 489 -16.84 -16.29 19.27
C PRO A 489 -16.34 -16.90 20.59
N ALA A 490 -16.07 -16.05 21.59
CA ALA A 490 -15.39 -16.43 22.82
C ALA A 490 -16.07 -17.57 23.60
N ASP A 491 -17.38 -17.74 23.44
CA ASP A 491 -18.25 -18.72 24.09
C ASP A 491 -18.34 -20.08 23.35
N ASN A 492 -17.75 -20.21 22.15
CA ASN A 492 -17.66 -21.47 21.39
C ASN A 492 -16.39 -21.48 20.53
N ARG A 493 -15.27 -21.02 21.11
CA ARG A 493 -14.00 -20.83 20.40
C ARG A 493 -13.30 -22.17 20.22
N ILE A 494 -12.99 -22.51 18.97
CA ILE A 494 -12.16 -23.66 18.64
C ILE A 494 -10.71 -23.19 18.66
N GLN A 495 -9.85 -23.90 19.37
CA GLN A 495 -8.40 -23.69 19.38
C GLN A 495 -7.72 -24.93 18.84
N ALA A 496 -6.73 -24.76 17.97
CA ALA A 496 -5.92 -25.86 17.45
C ALA A 496 -4.44 -25.53 17.54
N THR A 497 -3.62 -26.49 17.95
CA THR A 497 -2.15 -26.35 17.99
C THR A 497 -1.48 -27.54 17.32
N GLY A 498 -0.36 -27.30 16.64
CA GLY A 498 0.41 -28.35 15.96
C GLY A 498 1.68 -27.83 15.28
N GLU A 499 2.39 -28.71 14.57
CA GLU A 499 3.56 -28.34 13.75
C GLU A 499 3.14 -27.79 12.38
N LYS A 500 1.99 -28.24 11.85
CA LYS A 500 1.48 -27.81 10.55
C LYS A 500 -0.04 -27.71 10.54
N LEU A 501 -0.56 -26.67 9.91
CA LEU A 501 -1.97 -26.52 9.57
C LEU A 501 -2.13 -26.30 8.08
N VAL A 502 -3.03 -27.05 7.46
CA VAL A 502 -3.45 -26.87 6.07
C VAL A 502 -4.96 -26.62 6.08
N TRP A 503 -5.34 -25.38 5.81
CA TRP A 503 -6.74 -25.00 5.62
C TRP A 503 -7.03 -24.88 4.13
N ASP A 504 -8.04 -25.61 3.66
CA ASP A 504 -8.50 -25.62 2.28
C ASP A 504 -9.97 -25.20 2.24
N ARG A 505 -10.22 -23.99 1.72
CA ARG A 505 -11.57 -23.42 1.61
C ARG A 505 -12.43 -24.17 0.60
N ARG A 506 -11.84 -24.80 -0.43
CA ARG A 506 -12.63 -25.48 -1.47
C ARG A 506 -13.24 -26.78 -0.95
N LYS A 507 -12.64 -27.35 0.08
CA LYS A 507 -13.09 -28.57 0.75
C LYS A 507 -13.77 -28.30 2.09
N ASP A 508 -13.73 -27.04 2.55
CA ASP A 508 -14.05 -26.64 3.91
C ASP A 508 -13.40 -27.55 4.97
N THR A 509 -12.10 -27.84 4.78
CA THR A 509 -11.33 -28.70 5.69
C THR A 509 -10.15 -27.96 6.29
N ALA A 510 -9.85 -28.27 7.55
CA ALA A 510 -8.60 -27.90 8.22
C ALA A 510 -7.90 -29.18 8.70
N GLU A 511 -6.71 -29.45 8.18
CA GLU A 511 -5.86 -30.55 8.63
C GLU A 511 -4.78 -29.98 9.56
N ILE A 512 -4.73 -30.47 10.80
CA ILE A 512 -3.70 -30.13 11.78
C ILE A 512 -2.83 -31.36 12.01
N ARG A 513 -1.51 -31.19 11.90
CA ARG A 513 -0.53 -32.24 12.16
C ARG A 513 0.29 -31.90 13.39
N GLY A 514 0.48 -32.92 14.23
CA GLY A 514 1.44 -32.90 15.30
C GLY A 514 2.89 -32.91 14.80
N GLY A 515 3.81 -32.70 15.73
CA GLY A 515 5.24 -32.88 15.51
C GLY A 515 5.66 -34.34 15.39
N THR A 516 6.93 -34.55 15.12
CA THR A 516 7.54 -35.89 14.99
C THR A 516 7.92 -36.52 16.33
N GLY A 517 7.85 -35.78 17.44
CA GLY A 517 8.13 -36.28 18.77
C GLY A 517 6.99 -37.14 19.35
N PRO A 518 7.31 -38.06 20.28
CA PRO A 518 6.33 -38.99 20.87
C PRO A 518 5.25 -38.34 21.76
N LYS A 519 5.26 -37.02 21.92
CA LYS A 519 4.26 -36.21 22.65
C LYS A 519 3.79 -34.97 21.89
N ASP A 520 4.20 -34.83 20.63
CA ASP A 520 3.89 -33.63 19.84
C ASP A 520 2.60 -33.87 19.05
N PHE A 521 1.49 -34.15 19.70
CA PHE A 521 0.23 -34.35 18.97
C PHE A 521 -0.33 -33.03 18.45
N ALA A 522 -1.08 -33.12 17.34
CA ALA A 522 -2.05 -32.08 17.02
C ALA A 522 -3.09 -32.09 18.14
N ARG A 523 -3.40 -30.91 18.65
CA ARG A 523 -4.38 -30.74 19.73
C ARG A 523 -5.46 -29.80 19.26
N VAL A 524 -6.72 -30.18 19.46
CA VAL A 524 -7.90 -29.36 19.22
C VAL A 524 -8.70 -29.25 20.51
N VAL A 525 -8.94 -28.03 20.96
CA VAL A 525 -9.73 -27.73 22.16
C VAL A 525 -11.00 -27.01 21.73
N ARG A 526 -12.12 -27.48 22.28
CA ARG A 526 -13.43 -26.82 22.16
C ARG A 526 -14.12 -26.91 23.51
N ASP A 527 -14.45 -25.75 24.07
CA ASP A 527 -15.04 -25.60 25.41
C ASP A 527 -14.18 -26.31 26.48
N GLU A 528 -14.72 -27.31 27.16
CA GLU A 528 -14.01 -28.13 28.16
C GLU A 528 -13.53 -29.49 27.60
N SER A 529 -13.60 -29.69 26.28
CA SER A 529 -13.17 -30.92 25.63
C SER A 529 -11.90 -30.71 24.82
N GLU A 530 -11.02 -31.70 24.85
CA GLU A 530 -9.72 -31.66 24.21
C GLU A 530 -9.49 -32.97 23.45
N LEU A 531 -9.03 -32.85 22.21
CA LEU A 531 -8.71 -33.96 21.32
C LEU A 531 -7.25 -33.86 20.89
N GLU A 532 -6.47 -34.91 21.14
CA GLU A 532 -5.07 -35.02 20.75
C GLU A 532 -4.85 -36.25 19.85
N ALA A 533 -4.18 -36.07 18.72
CA ALA A 533 -3.78 -37.15 17.83
C ALA A 533 -2.62 -36.72 16.90
N PRO A 534 -1.89 -37.65 16.26
CA PRO A 534 -0.86 -37.31 15.27
C PRO A 534 -1.39 -36.41 14.14
N VAL A 535 -2.59 -36.69 13.64
CA VAL A 535 -3.25 -35.90 12.61
C VAL A 535 -4.72 -35.75 12.96
N ILE A 536 -5.22 -34.52 12.94
CA ILE A 536 -6.63 -34.20 13.11
C ILE A 536 -7.12 -33.50 11.84
N LEU A 537 -8.07 -34.12 11.15
CA LEU A 537 -8.78 -33.54 10.00
C LEU A 537 -10.15 -33.04 10.46
N ALA A 538 -10.33 -31.72 10.50
CA ALA A 538 -11.58 -31.06 10.82
C ALA A 538 -12.33 -30.68 9.54
N PHE A 539 -13.61 -31.04 9.47
CA PHE A 539 -14.56 -30.63 8.45
C PHE A 539 -15.41 -29.50 9.02
N LEU A 540 -15.51 -28.41 8.27
CA LEU A 540 -16.19 -27.19 8.67
C LEU A 540 -17.45 -27.03 7.82
N LYS A 541 -18.58 -26.70 8.44
CA LYS A 541 -19.83 -26.34 7.77
C LYS A 541 -20.27 -24.99 8.27
N ASP A 542 -20.43 -24.02 7.37
CA ASP A 542 -20.74 -22.61 7.70
C ASP A 542 -19.77 -22.00 8.74
N GLY A 543 -18.49 -22.39 8.68
CA GLY A 543 -17.47 -21.94 9.63
C GLY A 543 -17.52 -22.58 11.02
N LYS A 544 -18.37 -23.59 11.23
CA LYS A 544 -18.48 -24.36 12.48
C LYS A 544 -17.94 -25.78 12.28
N LEU A 545 -17.39 -26.39 13.33
CA LEU A 545 -16.94 -27.78 13.29
C LEU A 545 -18.14 -28.73 13.13
N ASP A 546 -18.17 -29.47 12.03
CA ASP A 546 -19.19 -30.45 11.71
C ASP A 546 -18.73 -31.86 12.10
N ARG A 547 -17.51 -32.22 11.68
CA ARG A 547 -16.89 -33.52 11.92
C ARG A 547 -15.38 -33.35 12.15
N ALA A 548 -14.80 -34.18 13.02
CA ALA A 548 -13.35 -34.28 13.18
C ALA A 548 -12.92 -35.74 13.11
N VAL A 549 -11.82 -36.00 12.40
CA VAL A 549 -11.20 -37.33 12.28
C VAL A 549 -9.78 -37.25 12.82
N ALA A 550 -9.53 -37.94 13.91
CA ALA A 550 -8.23 -38.16 14.52
C ALA A 550 -7.63 -39.47 14.01
N THR A 551 -6.52 -39.38 13.29
CA THR A 551 -5.83 -40.55 12.72
C THR A 551 -4.60 -40.92 13.56
N GLY A 552 -4.48 -42.21 13.89
CA GLY A 552 -3.43 -42.74 14.75
C GLY A 552 -3.83 -42.74 16.23
N GLY A 553 -3.00 -43.36 17.06
CA GLY A 553 -3.24 -43.42 18.49
C GLY A 553 -3.36 -42.03 19.11
N GLY A 554 -4.44 -41.80 19.83
CA GLY A 554 -4.81 -40.49 20.32
C GLY A 554 -5.43 -40.53 21.71
N HIS A 555 -5.75 -39.33 22.19
CA HIS A 555 -6.25 -39.07 23.52
C HIS A 555 -7.34 -38.01 23.46
N MET A 556 -8.40 -38.17 24.24
CA MET A 556 -9.46 -37.19 24.35
C MET A 556 -9.87 -37.04 25.80
N THR A 557 -9.96 -35.80 26.27
CA THR A 557 -10.49 -35.49 27.60
C THR A 557 -11.77 -34.68 27.48
N GLY A 558 -12.65 -34.84 28.46
CA GLY A 558 -13.85 -34.02 28.58
C GLY A 558 -14.42 -34.07 30.00
N ARG A 559 -15.48 -33.29 30.25
CA ARG A 559 -16.14 -33.23 31.56
C ARG A 559 -17.60 -33.69 31.50
N THR A 560 -18.02 -34.38 32.56
CA THR A 560 -19.40 -34.78 32.82
C THR A 560 -19.94 -34.11 34.09
N ARG A 561 -21.27 -34.02 34.22
CA ARG A 561 -21.94 -33.36 35.35
C ARG A 561 -21.75 -34.08 36.70
N SER A 562 -21.80 -33.31 37.78
CA SER A 562 -21.99 -33.80 39.15
C SER A 562 -23.34 -34.52 39.34
N ARG A 563 -23.33 -35.67 40.02
CA ARG A 563 -24.48 -36.56 40.27
C ARG A 563 -25.57 -35.97 41.17
N LYS A 564 -25.38 -34.77 41.74
CA LYS A 564 -26.38 -34.07 42.57
C LYS A 564 -26.57 -32.66 42.01
N GLY A 565 -27.82 -32.28 41.76
CA GLY A 565 -28.23 -30.94 41.31
C GLY A 565 -28.04 -29.84 42.37
N THR A 566 -26.93 -29.87 43.10
CA THR A 566 -26.48 -28.82 44.00
C THR A 566 -25.06 -28.41 43.59
N ASP A 567 -24.78 -27.10 43.64
CA ASP A 567 -23.52 -26.44 43.22
C ASP A 567 -22.23 -26.91 43.94
N LYS A 568 -22.24 -28.05 44.62
CA LYS A 568 -21.13 -28.55 45.46
C LYS A 568 -20.43 -29.80 44.92
N GLY A 569 -20.91 -30.43 43.85
CA GLY A 569 -20.20 -31.57 43.25
C GLY A 569 -19.25 -31.13 42.13
N LYS A 570 -17.96 -31.47 42.24
CA LYS A 570 -16.99 -31.24 41.16
C LYS A 570 -17.42 -32.03 39.90
N PRO A 571 -17.36 -31.43 38.69
CA PRO A 571 -17.50 -32.16 37.43
C PRO A 571 -16.54 -33.36 37.39
N ARG A 572 -16.97 -34.49 36.82
CA ARG A 572 -16.09 -35.65 36.63
C ARG A 572 -15.46 -35.57 35.25
N GLU A 573 -14.13 -35.53 35.23
CA GLU A 573 -13.35 -35.67 34.01
C GLU A 573 -13.46 -37.10 33.49
N PHE A 574 -13.44 -37.25 32.17
CA PHE A 574 -13.29 -38.52 31.51
C PHE A 574 -12.16 -38.42 30.49
N ASP A 575 -11.38 -39.49 30.40
CA ASP A 575 -10.22 -39.62 29.53
C ASP A 575 -10.42 -40.84 28.64
N VAL A 576 -10.28 -40.68 27.33
CA VAL A 576 -10.37 -41.75 26.34
C VAL A 576 -9.04 -41.83 25.59
N THR A 577 -8.45 -43.02 25.57
CA THR A 577 -7.25 -43.35 24.79
C THR A 577 -7.59 -44.42 23.76
N TRP A 578 -7.01 -44.33 22.57
CA TRP A 578 -7.15 -45.34 21.52
C TRP A 578 -5.85 -45.49 20.73
N THR A 579 -5.72 -46.56 19.95
CA THR A 579 -4.53 -46.84 19.12
C THR A 579 -4.78 -46.73 17.62
N GLY A 580 -6.04 -46.81 17.18
CA GLY A 580 -6.43 -46.75 15.76
C GLY A 580 -6.91 -45.38 15.32
N GLU A 581 -8.20 -45.24 15.03
CA GLU A 581 -8.82 -44.01 14.53
C GLU A 581 -9.89 -43.52 15.52
N GLY A 582 -9.98 -42.21 15.70
CA GLY A 582 -11.06 -41.55 16.44
C GLY A 582 -11.86 -40.64 15.52
N VAL A 583 -13.18 -40.75 15.54
CA VAL A 583 -14.09 -39.90 14.75
C VAL A 583 -15.07 -39.22 15.70
N TYR A 584 -15.13 -37.90 15.63
CA TYR A 584 -16.20 -37.09 16.22
C TYR A 584 -17.11 -36.61 15.09
N GLU A 585 -18.41 -36.80 15.23
CA GLU A 585 -19.40 -36.41 14.23
C GLU A 585 -20.60 -35.73 14.91
N THR A 586 -20.97 -34.54 14.43
CA THR A 586 -22.21 -33.89 14.86
C THR A 586 -23.38 -34.60 14.16
N LEU A 587 -24.42 -34.93 14.91
CA LEU A 587 -25.63 -35.56 14.38
C LEU A 587 -26.67 -34.49 14.11
N GLU A 588 -27.44 -34.62 13.02
CA GLU A 588 -28.54 -33.70 12.74
C GLU A 588 -29.53 -33.70 13.91
N PRO A 589 -29.91 -32.52 14.45
CA PRO A 589 -30.84 -32.45 15.55
C PRO A 589 -32.21 -32.96 15.10
N GLY A 590 -32.55 -34.19 15.47
CA GLY A 590 -33.92 -34.68 15.37
C GLY A 590 -34.86 -33.80 16.20
N SER A 591 -36.10 -33.63 15.74
CA SER A 591 -37.11 -32.73 16.34
C SER A 591 -37.70 -33.27 17.65
N GLY A 592 -36.87 -33.61 18.63
CA GLY A 592 -37.31 -34.13 19.93
C GLY A 592 -36.30 -33.85 21.05
N THR A 593 -36.82 -33.59 22.25
CA THR A 593 -35.99 -33.51 23.46
C THR A 593 -35.32 -34.87 23.70
N GLY A 594 -33.99 -34.86 23.86
CA GLY A 594 -33.21 -36.07 24.04
C GLY A 594 -33.03 -36.89 22.75
N VAL A 595 -32.68 -36.28 21.62
CA VAL A 595 -32.04 -36.96 20.47
C VAL A 595 -30.52 -36.71 20.57
N PRO A 596 -29.64 -37.69 20.27
CA PRO A 596 -28.20 -37.45 20.32
C PRO A 596 -27.83 -36.38 19.29
N THR A 597 -27.04 -35.40 19.70
CA THR A 597 -26.56 -34.28 18.87
C THR A 597 -25.13 -34.48 18.40
N ALA A 598 -24.40 -35.46 18.93
CA ALA A 598 -23.10 -35.87 18.43
C ALA A 598 -22.78 -37.33 18.76
N MET A 599 -21.84 -37.91 18.03
CA MET A 599 -21.30 -39.25 18.24
C MET A 599 -19.77 -39.19 18.23
N ILE A 600 -19.15 -39.88 19.18
CA ILE A 600 -17.73 -40.21 19.16
C ILE A 600 -17.61 -41.70 18.84
N ARG A 601 -16.79 -42.06 17.87
CA ARG A 601 -16.43 -43.44 17.52
C ARG A 601 -14.91 -43.57 17.60
N VAL A 602 -14.41 -44.44 18.45
CA VAL A 602 -12.98 -44.70 18.60
C VAL A 602 -12.68 -46.18 18.38
N GLU A 603 -11.62 -46.46 17.61
CA GLU A 603 -11.22 -47.79 17.18
C GLU A 603 -9.77 -48.10 17.56
N GLY A 604 -9.51 -49.39 17.78
CA GLY A 604 -8.22 -49.92 18.20
C GLY A 604 -8.02 -49.74 19.70
N SER A 605 -7.66 -50.84 20.39
CA SER A 605 -7.47 -50.96 21.85
C SER A 605 -7.85 -49.70 22.64
N VAL A 606 -9.14 -49.51 22.83
CA VAL A 606 -9.72 -48.33 23.47
C VAL A 606 -9.69 -48.53 24.98
N ARG A 607 -9.35 -47.48 25.71
CA ARG A 607 -9.52 -47.41 27.17
C ARG A 607 -10.11 -46.05 27.55
N ALA A 608 -11.28 -46.06 28.18
CA ALA A 608 -12.01 -44.89 28.64
C ALA A 608 -12.13 -44.91 30.17
N VAL A 609 -11.65 -43.88 30.84
CA VAL A 609 -11.63 -43.77 32.31
C VAL A 609 -12.48 -42.57 32.72
N SER A 610 -13.29 -42.69 33.78
CA SER A 610 -13.97 -41.55 34.42
C SER A 610 -14.06 -41.75 35.92
N GLY A 611 -13.27 -40.98 36.67
CA GLY A 611 -13.04 -41.24 38.10
C GLY A 611 -12.49 -42.65 38.31
N ASP A 612 -13.15 -43.44 39.17
CA ASP A 612 -12.75 -44.82 39.48
C ASP A 612 -13.43 -45.87 38.56
N ALA A 613 -14.01 -45.44 37.43
CA ALA A 613 -14.58 -46.32 36.42
C ALA A 613 -13.67 -46.40 35.18
N ASP A 614 -13.55 -47.58 34.58
CA ASP A 614 -12.70 -47.87 33.41
C ASP A 614 -13.45 -48.80 32.45
N VAL A 615 -13.43 -48.50 31.15
CA VAL A 615 -13.99 -49.32 30.07
C VAL A 615 -12.90 -49.55 29.02
N SER A 616 -12.68 -50.81 28.62
CA SER A 616 -11.79 -51.17 27.52
C SER A 616 -12.48 -52.03 26.48
N ALA A 617 -12.23 -51.79 25.20
CA ALA A 617 -12.81 -52.54 24.08
C ALA A 617 -12.01 -52.30 22.77
N ASP A 618 -12.33 -53.06 21.72
CA ASP A 618 -11.73 -52.86 20.39
C ASP A 618 -12.35 -51.66 19.65
N LEU A 619 -13.64 -51.37 19.92
CA LEU A 619 -14.41 -50.25 19.38
C LEU A 619 -15.32 -49.69 20.47
N VAL A 620 -15.35 -48.37 20.64
CA VAL A 620 -16.31 -47.68 21.51
C VAL A 620 -17.05 -46.60 20.72
N ARG A 621 -18.38 -46.56 20.84
CA ARG A 621 -19.24 -45.49 20.35
C ARG A 621 -19.90 -44.80 21.53
N VAL A 622 -19.79 -43.47 21.61
CA VAL A 622 -20.41 -42.65 22.65
C VAL A 622 -21.35 -41.67 21.98
N TYR A 623 -22.62 -41.70 22.36
CA TYR A 623 -23.64 -40.79 21.88
C TYR A 623 -23.87 -39.67 22.89
N LEU A 624 -23.74 -38.44 22.43
CA LEU A 624 -23.88 -37.22 23.21
C LEU A 624 -25.22 -36.55 22.88
N GLY A 625 -25.93 -36.02 23.88
CA GLY A 625 -27.21 -35.30 23.70
C GLY A 625 -27.22 -33.94 24.41
N PRO A 626 -28.17 -33.05 24.05
CA PRO A 626 -28.32 -31.74 24.68
C PRO A 626 -28.82 -31.90 26.13
N GLU A 627 -28.38 -31.01 27.01
CA GLU A 627 -28.82 -30.95 28.42
C GLU A 627 -30.36 -30.85 28.51
N SER A 628 -30.99 -31.63 29.38
CA SER A 628 -32.44 -31.57 29.59
C SER A 628 -32.84 -30.21 30.15
N GLU A 629 -33.76 -29.54 29.45
CA GLU A 629 -34.27 -28.18 29.66
C GLU A 629 -34.18 -27.63 31.09
N THR A 630 -33.25 -26.70 31.33
CA THR A 630 -33.54 -25.54 32.17
C THR A 630 -33.37 -24.30 31.30
N PRO A 631 -34.44 -23.60 30.90
CA PRO A 631 -34.36 -22.48 29.99
C PRO A 631 -33.66 -21.31 30.70
N GLY A 632 -32.43 -20.96 30.28
CA GLY A 632 -31.79 -19.72 30.73
C GLY A 632 -30.26 -19.65 30.69
N ALA A 633 -29.53 -20.77 30.61
CA ALA A 633 -28.06 -20.73 30.56
C ALA A 633 -27.56 -20.90 29.12
N GLY A 634 -27.00 -19.82 28.54
CA GLY A 634 -26.61 -19.70 27.13
C GLY A 634 -25.42 -20.55 26.64
N THR A 635 -25.23 -21.76 27.15
CA THR A 635 -24.23 -22.72 26.64
C THR A 635 -24.84 -24.11 26.56
N LEU A 636 -25.01 -24.64 25.34
CA LEU A 636 -25.47 -26.01 25.10
C LEU A 636 -24.38 -26.99 25.58
N ARG A 637 -24.46 -27.42 26.83
CA ARG A 637 -23.58 -28.48 27.35
C ARG A 637 -24.07 -29.83 26.81
N GLN A 638 -23.15 -30.60 26.24
CA GLN A 638 -23.42 -31.96 25.78
C GLN A 638 -23.19 -32.94 26.95
N GLU A 639 -24.09 -33.90 27.14
CA GLU A 639 -23.91 -34.99 28.12
C GLU A 639 -23.87 -36.36 27.42
N VAL A 640 -23.11 -37.30 27.98
CA VAL A 640 -23.13 -38.70 27.53
C VAL A 640 -24.51 -39.31 27.80
N ARG A 641 -25.17 -39.73 26.72
CA ARG A 641 -26.50 -40.36 26.76
C ARG A 641 -26.40 -41.87 26.76
N SER A 642 -25.68 -42.41 25.78
CA SER A 642 -25.47 -43.85 25.66
C SER A 642 -24.07 -44.14 25.15
N ALA A 643 -23.57 -45.32 25.49
CA ALA A 643 -22.28 -45.80 25.05
C ALA A 643 -22.37 -47.27 24.66
N VAL A 644 -21.65 -47.66 23.61
CA VAL A 644 -21.57 -49.03 23.11
C VAL A 644 -20.11 -49.38 22.94
N ALA A 645 -19.63 -50.33 23.74
CA ALA A 645 -18.29 -50.91 23.66
C ALA A 645 -18.39 -52.31 23.03
N THR A 646 -17.61 -52.59 21.99
CA THR A 646 -17.66 -53.84 21.22
C THR A 646 -16.26 -54.39 20.97
N GLY A 647 -16.15 -55.72 20.96
CA GLY A 647 -14.88 -56.44 20.83
C GLY A 647 -14.11 -56.44 22.15
N ASN A 648 -14.02 -57.60 22.80
CA ASN A 648 -13.35 -57.79 24.09
C ASN A 648 -13.74 -56.75 25.17
N ALA A 649 -15.00 -56.33 25.19
CA ALA A 649 -15.46 -55.25 26.04
C ALA A 649 -15.37 -55.64 27.52
N ARG A 650 -14.69 -54.81 28.31
CA ARG A 650 -14.52 -54.94 29.76
C ARG A 650 -14.84 -53.61 30.41
N ALA A 651 -15.65 -53.62 31.45
CA ALA A 651 -15.91 -52.45 32.28
C ALA A 651 -15.61 -52.75 33.74
N LYS A 652 -15.17 -51.73 34.47
CA LYS A 652 -14.92 -51.72 35.90
C LYS A 652 -15.52 -50.44 36.47
N MET A 653 -16.29 -50.52 37.55
CA MET A 653 -16.92 -49.36 38.18
C MET A 653 -16.82 -49.47 39.71
N PHE A 654 -16.29 -48.44 40.35
CA PHE A 654 -16.28 -48.35 41.82
C PHE A 654 -17.64 -47.94 42.38
N MET A 655 -18.04 -48.61 43.46
CA MET A 655 -19.25 -48.34 44.23
C MET A 655 -18.86 -47.73 45.57
N PRO A 656 -19.01 -46.40 45.75
CA PRO A 656 -18.60 -45.73 46.98
C PRO A 656 -19.39 -46.18 48.20
N GLU A 657 -20.67 -46.53 48.02
CA GLU A 657 -21.57 -46.93 49.10
C GLU A 657 -21.10 -48.22 49.80
N GLY A 658 -20.37 -49.09 49.11
CA GLY A 658 -19.85 -50.35 49.67
C GLY A 658 -18.33 -50.52 49.60
N ASN A 659 -17.59 -49.53 49.10
CA ASN A 659 -16.14 -49.60 48.90
C ASN A 659 -15.67 -50.85 48.11
N TYR A 660 -16.34 -51.18 47.01
CA TYR A 660 -15.99 -52.31 46.14
C TYR A 660 -16.11 -51.96 44.66
N TYR A 661 -15.60 -52.84 43.79
CA TYR A 661 -15.69 -52.71 42.35
C TYR A 661 -16.71 -53.69 41.77
N ARG A 662 -17.46 -53.22 40.78
CA ARG A 662 -18.25 -54.07 39.89
C ARG A 662 -17.55 -54.17 38.55
N HIS A 663 -17.64 -55.34 37.95
CA HIS A 663 -16.99 -55.65 36.70
C HIS A 663 -18.01 -56.20 35.71
N ALA A 664 -17.80 -55.91 34.44
CA ALA A 664 -18.55 -56.51 33.35
C ALA A 664 -17.60 -56.90 32.22
N LYS A 665 -17.84 -58.03 31.56
CA LYS A 665 -17.07 -58.54 30.43
C LYS A 665 -17.99 -59.18 29.41
N GLY A 666 -17.80 -58.88 28.13
CA GLY A 666 -18.54 -59.51 27.04
C GLY A 666 -17.98 -59.15 25.67
N ASP A 667 -18.64 -59.62 24.61
CA ASP A 667 -18.34 -59.19 23.23
C ASP A 667 -18.89 -57.78 22.95
N SER A 668 -19.95 -57.39 23.66
CA SER A 668 -20.54 -56.06 23.58
C SER A 668 -21.08 -55.61 24.94
N LEU A 669 -20.94 -54.33 25.23
CA LEU A 669 -21.42 -53.65 26.42
C LEU A 669 -22.14 -52.38 25.95
N GLU A 670 -23.45 -52.36 26.10
CA GLU A 670 -24.28 -51.20 25.81
C GLU A 670 -24.77 -50.59 27.12
N TRP A 671 -24.68 -49.27 27.22
CA TRP A 671 -25.19 -48.52 28.35
C TRP A 671 -26.07 -47.39 27.83
N ASP A 672 -27.29 -47.29 28.37
CA ASP A 672 -28.20 -46.17 28.14
C ASP A 672 -28.56 -45.51 29.47
N ARG A 673 -28.26 -44.22 29.57
CA ARG A 673 -28.47 -43.43 30.78
C ARG A 673 -29.95 -43.12 31.03
N LEU A 674 -30.72 -42.81 29.99
CA LEU A 674 -32.13 -42.44 30.11
C LEU A 674 -32.96 -43.66 30.53
N GLU A 675 -32.65 -44.81 29.94
CA GLU A 675 -33.28 -46.08 30.30
C GLU A 675 -32.70 -46.68 31.60
N ARG A 676 -31.61 -46.11 32.14
CA ARG A 676 -30.85 -46.64 33.28
C ARG A 676 -30.53 -48.12 33.11
N ARG A 677 -30.16 -48.49 31.89
CA ARG A 677 -29.99 -49.87 31.44
C ARG A 677 -28.57 -50.11 30.98
N MET A 678 -28.00 -51.24 31.38
CA MET A 678 -26.77 -51.78 30.81
C MET A 678 -27.07 -53.16 30.23
N VAL A 679 -26.59 -53.43 29.01
CA VAL A 679 -26.73 -54.73 28.35
C VAL A 679 -25.35 -55.27 28.05
N VAL A 680 -25.02 -56.42 28.62
CA VAL A 680 -23.78 -57.16 28.31
C VAL A 680 -24.16 -58.33 27.42
N MET A 681 -23.52 -58.45 26.26
CA MET A 681 -23.76 -59.53 25.31
C MET A 681 -22.49 -60.33 25.04
N SER A 682 -22.63 -61.63 24.87
CA SER A 682 -21.58 -62.54 24.42
C SER A 682 -22.17 -63.55 23.43
N LYS A 683 -21.50 -63.71 22.29
CA LYS A 683 -21.80 -64.70 21.26
C LYS A 683 -21.51 -66.12 21.76
N THR A 684 -20.50 -66.29 22.62
CA THR A 684 -20.09 -67.58 23.19
C THR A 684 -20.87 -67.97 24.44
N GLY A 685 -21.55 -67.02 25.09
CA GLY A 685 -22.27 -67.24 26.35
C GLY A 685 -21.49 -66.84 27.60
N ASP A 686 -20.36 -66.17 27.43
CA ASP A 686 -19.44 -65.74 28.49
C ASP A 686 -19.63 -64.25 28.84
N ALA A 687 -20.85 -63.71 28.70
CA ALA A 687 -21.13 -62.38 29.22
C ALA A 687 -21.11 -62.51 30.74
N VAL A 688 -20.19 -61.83 31.41
CA VAL A 688 -20.02 -61.89 32.86
C VAL A 688 -20.27 -60.52 33.44
N VAL A 689 -21.12 -60.45 34.47
CA VAL A 689 -21.15 -59.31 35.41
C VAL A 689 -20.79 -59.88 36.77
N TRP A 690 -19.87 -59.25 37.50
CA TRP A 690 -19.49 -59.71 38.82
C TRP A 690 -19.20 -58.57 39.78
N ASP A 691 -19.42 -58.81 41.07
CA ASP A 691 -18.94 -57.97 42.18
C ASP A 691 -17.99 -58.79 43.07
N ASN A 692 -17.63 -58.27 44.26
CA ASN A 692 -16.70 -58.96 45.16
C ASN A 692 -17.23 -60.31 45.69
N SER A 693 -18.53 -60.60 45.57
CA SER A 693 -19.16 -61.75 46.20
C SER A 693 -19.91 -62.66 45.23
N ASN A 694 -20.22 -62.20 44.01
CA ASN A 694 -21.04 -62.94 43.06
C ASN A 694 -20.57 -62.77 41.61
N GLU A 695 -20.61 -63.87 40.84
CA GLU A 695 -20.37 -63.90 39.39
C GLU A 695 -21.64 -64.36 38.66
N TRP A 696 -22.06 -63.61 37.64
CA TRP A 696 -23.22 -63.91 36.81
C TRP A 696 -22.83 -64.08 35.35
N THR A 697 -23.19 -65.20 34.75
CA THR A 697 -22.85 -65.55 33.36
C THR A 697 -24.08 -65.73 32.48
N GLY A 698 -23.96 -65.43 31.18
CA GLY A 698 -25.03 -65.65 30.18
C GLY A 698 -24.67 -65.19 28.76
N ARG A 699 -25.58 -65.39 27.80
CA ARG A 699 -25.42 -64.83 26.43
C ARG A 699 -25.82 -63.36 26.35
N ARG A 700 -26.79 -62.96 27.15
CA ARG A 700 -27.23 -61.58 27.31
C ARG A 700 -27.60 -61.36 28.77
N LEU A 701 -27.03 -60.33 29.37
CA LEU A 701 -27.34 -59.85 30.72
C LEU A 701 -27.86 -58.43 30.60
N VAL A 702 -29.12 -58.21 30.98
CA VAL A 702 -29.71 -56.87 31.05
C VAL A 702 -29.74 -56.44 32.50
N VAL A 703 -29.00 -55.39 32.84
CA VAL A 703 -28.93 -54.79 34.17
C VAL A 703 -29.71 -53.47 34.14
N ASN A 704 -30.90 -53.46 34.71
CA ASN A 704 -31.75 -52.27 34.84
C ASN A 704 -31.63 -51.68 36.23
N ARG A 705 -31.62 -50.35 36.38
CA ARG A 705 -31.78 -49.68 37.69
C ARG A 705 -33.12 -48.95 37.77
N THR A 706 -34.02 -49.41 38.65
CA THR A 706 -35.33 -48.77 38.83
C THR A 706 -35.22 -47.40 39.49
N ALA A 707 -36.33 -46.66 39.51
CA ALA A 707 -36.43 -45.38 40.22
C ALA A 707 -36.17 -45.52 41.73
N GLU A 708 -36.46 -46.69 42.32
CA GLU A 708 -36.21 -46.98 43.74
C GLU A 708 -34.79 -47.51 44.00
N GLY A 709 -33.88 -47.52 43.03
CA GLY A 709 -32.51 -48.01 43.23
C GLY A 709 -32.34 -49.53 43.10
N ARG A 710 -33.43 -50.28 42.93
CA ARG A 710 -33.41 -51.73 42.65
C ARG A 710 -32.67 -52.01 41.35
N ILE A 711 -31.84 -53.06 41.36
CA ILE A 711 -31.14 -53.52 40.16
C ILE A 711 -31.77 -54.83 39.73
N GLU A 712 -32.14 -54.95 38.46
CA GLU A 712 -32.66 -56.20 37.91
C GLU A 712 -31.69 -56.73 36.86
N ALA A 713 -31.25 -57.97 37.02
CA ALA A 713 -30.46 -58.69 36.04
C ALA A 713 -31.33 -59.79 35.40
N GLU A 714 -31.56 -59.69 34.09
CA GLU A 714 -32.23 -60.74 33.31
C GLU A 714 -31.23 -61.45 32.41
N SER A 715 -31.12 -62.78 32.56
CA SER A 715 -30.29 -63.64 31.73
C SER A 715 -31.14 -64.44 30.76
N THR A 716 -30.63 -64.68 29.54
CA THR A 716 -31.24 -65.58 28.54
C THR A 716 -31.42 -67.03 29.02
N SER A 717 -30.84 -67.40 30.17
CA SER A 717 -31.12 -68.68 30.84
C SER A 717 -32.46 -68.72 31.58
N GLY A 718 -33.26 -67.64 31.55
CA GLY A 718 -34.56 -67.53 32.21
C GLY A 718 -34.47 -67.15 33.69
N ARG A 719 -33.27 -66.87 34.21
CA ARG A 719 -33.07 -66.40 35.60
C ARG A 719 -33.19 -64.88 35.66
N ARG A 720 -34.16 -64.38 36.44
CA ARG A 720 -34.30 -62.98 36.84
C ARG A 720 -33.78 -62.82 38.27
N ILE A 721 -32.84 -61.91 38.48
CA ILE A 721 -32.26 -61.61 39.80
C ILE A 721 -32.54 -60.14 40.12
N VAL A 722 -32.93 -59.87 41.36
CA VAL A 722 -33.33 -58.56 41.83
C VAL A 722 -32.51 -58.20 43.06
N PHE A 723 -31.81 -57.07 43.01
CA PHE A 723 -31.03 -56.53 44.12
C PHE A 723 -31.80 -55.40 44.81
N TYR A 724 -31.76 -55.40 46.13
CA TYR A 724 -32.24 -54.31 46.98
C TYR A 724 -31.05 -53.62 47.64
N ASP A 725 -31.10 -52.30 47.78
CA ASP A 725 -30.12 -51.55 48.57
C ASP A 725 -30.28 -51.93 50.06
N GLU A 726 -29.14 -52.03 50.76
CA GLU A 726 -29.09 -52.37 52.19
C GLU A 726 -29.88 -51.34 53.00
N GLY A 727 -30.95 -51.78 53.70
CA GLY A 727 -31.84 -50.92 54.49
C GLY A 727 -33.21 -50.59 53.88
N MET A 728 -33.55 -51.09 52.69
CA MET A 728 -34.93 -51.07 52.16
C MET A 728 -35.80 -52.14 52.87
N PRO A 729 -37.10 -51.88 53.17
CA PRO A 729 -37.91 -52.83 53.93
C PRO A 729 -38.10 -54.15 53.15
N PRO A 730 -37.97 -55.31 53.83
CA PRO A 730 -38.21 -56.61 53.21
C PRO A 730 -39.72 -56.83 53.13
N SER A 731 -40.32 -56.58 51.97
CA SER A 731 -41.55 -57.29 51.64
C SER A 731 -41.72 -57.39 50.12
N PRO A 732 -41.27 -58.51 49.52
CA PRO A 732 -41.86 -58.94 48.27
C PRO A 732 -43.25 -59.54 48.56
N SER A 733 -44.22 -59.16 47.72
CA SER A 733 -45.58 -59.70 47.70
C SER A 733 -45.61 -61.23 47.58
N LYS A 734 -46.80 -61.82 47.74
CA LYS A 734 -47.12 -63.27 47.82
C LYS A 734 -46.53 -64.19 46.73
N ASP A 735 -45.87 -63.67 45.70
CA ASP A 735 -45.21 -64.43 44.63
C ASP A 735 -43.75 -64.84 44.97
N ALA A 736 -43.27 -64.56 46.18
CA ALA A 736 -41.90 -64.84 46.62
C ALA A 736 -41.56 -66.33 46.92
N ARG A 737 -42.42 -67.30 46.57
CA ARG A 737 -42.23 -68.72 46.96
C ARG A 737 -41.08 -69.46 46.24
N GLU A 738 -40.43 -68.86 45.24
CA GLU A 738 -39.33 -69.47 44.49
C GLU A 738 -37.95 -68.81 44.69
N TRP A 739 -37.81 -67.93 45.67
CA TRP A 739 -36.57 -67.19 45.89
C TRP A 739 -35.64 -67.98 46.81
N LYS A 740 -34.52 -68.46 46.27
CA LYS A 740 -33.42 -69.01 47.09
C LYS A 740 -32.42 -67.90 47.41
N PRO A 741 -32.01 -67.72 48.67
CA PRO A 741 -30.86 -66.88 48.97
C PRO A 741 -29.64 -67.46 48.25
N ILE A 742 -28.94 -66.61 47.52
CA ILE A 742 -27.60 -66.91 47.01
C ILE A 742 -26.66 -66.54 48.15
N TYR A 743 -26.03 -67.55 48.74
CA TYR A 743 -24.94 -67.38 49.71
C TYR A 743 -23.62 -67.27 48.97
#